data_AF-A0A6I7MY10-F1
#
_entry.id   AF-A0A6I7MY10-F1
#
_cell.length_a   1.000
_cell.length_b   1.000
_cell.length_c   1.000
_cell.angle_alpha   90.00
_cell.angle_beta   90.00
_cell.angle_gamma   90.00
#
_symmetry.space_group_name_H-M   'P 1'
#
loop_
_entity.id
_entity.type
_entity.pdbx_description
1 polymer ?
#
loop_
_entity_poly.entity_id
_entity_poly.type
_entity_poly.pdbx_seq_one_letter_code
_entity_poly.pdbx_strand_id
1 'polypeptide(L)'
;MKRHPFLLLCFLISMTAALAQKSPKSTVDIPLSYYLPEGFNYNSEIPEPQDFFGFQVGEWNPAYEQILRYFEKLAESSPRAEFQIIGYTYEKRPQAILTISAPSNINQLDQIKADRKKLRDPDSNIDYTKTPLVMAAGYSVHGNEASAISSSILAAYHFVAAQEIENDLENIIVMIDPALNPDGYSRYSTWVNSHRSYNLNGDKNNRELSEAWPGGRGNHYWFDLNRDWLLVQHPESRNRVAAFQEWLPNIYLDYHEMGTNSTFFFQPGIPSRDHPLTPKKNLELTEKMGNYHAKALDEIGSLYHTKESFDEYYFGYGSTYPDIQGSIGILFEQASSRGHLQESDYGPLPFAFTIRNQFRTSISSFEAAVDMREEIVKFMHDFYKESIKEATSDSNQAYIFGSTEDAARSFHLAEMILQHDIEVFALNEDITINSVDFQKEKSYIVPLKQPQYNLIKAIFETRTDFQDSLFYDVSAWTMPMSFNLDYMAMSSRILNVANVTKLEKDEKLKKGEMLAEEKDLAFAFEWSDYYAPKLAYQMLSNGHLVRVAHEPFKLESGKELQKGTIIVSTKRDAKEDAKEKLYQDLKKLAEENAINVYGISSGLTGGINLGSPNIDVLKEPKIALLVSMGVNSLEAGEIWHLLDQRMDIPITLLATERLSSSELDKYTVIAMPNGTYSNLGEKDFEKLKSWISSGGTLVARGGALAVLDKQKVVSFEFKKEDEDSKKELKPYEDFVKNTGARLTRGTIFHAKLDTSHPLGYGYSKPEIYSFRNDNQFLEQAENPYSNPLIYTENPLASGYIHPENLEFAKNTAALQVKSLGQGKVIAFGDSPNFRAIWFGTNKLYLN
;
A
#
# COMPACT_ATOMS: atom_id res chain seq x y z
N MET A 1 -45.71 -34.90 70.99
CA MET A 1 -46.26 -33.55 70.76
C MET A 1 -46.31 -33.30 69.25
N LYS A 2 -47.48 -32.91 68.72
CA LYS A 2 -47.81 -32.16 67.48
C LYS A 2 -46.60 -31.79 66.57
N ARG A 3 -46.57 -31.94 65.23
CA ARG A 3 -47.60 -31.97 64.15
C ARG A 3 -46.99 -32.53 62.84
N HIS A 4 -47.89 -32.87 61.91
CA HIS A 4 -47.77 -33.66 60.69
C HIS A 4 -47.30 -32.89 59.40
N PRO A 5 -47.10 -33.60 58.27
CA PRO A 5 -46.19 -33.28 57.15
C PRO A 5 -46.91 -32.66 55.94
N PHE A 6 -46.16 -32.16 54.94
CA PHE A 6 -46.49 -32.25 53.50
C PHE A 6 -45.35 -31.63 52.66
N LEU A 7 -44.62 -32.45 51.91
CA LEU A 7 -43.61 -31.99 50.95
C LEU A 7 -43.46 -33.07 49.87
N LEU A 8 -44.38 -33.08 48.91
CA LEU A 8 -44.22 -33.75 47.61
C LEU A 8 -45.44 -33.43 46.72
N LEU A 9 -45.35 -32.38 45.89
CA LEU A 9 -45.92 -32.28 44.54
C LEU A 9 -45.71 -30.86 44.01
N CYS A 10 -44.79 -30.70 43.05
CA CYS A 10 -44.79 -29.71 41.96
C CYS A 10 -43.42 -29.82 41.26
N PHE A 11 -43.19 -30.97 40.64
CA PHE A 11 -42.12 -31.19 39.68
C PHE A 11 -42.81 -31.34 38.33
N LEU A 12 -42.88 -30.24 37.56
CA LEU A 12 -43.04 -30.17 36.09
C LEU A 12 -43.37 -28.72 35.72
N ILE A 13 -42.74 -28.24 34.65
CA ILE A 13 -42.75 -26.86 34.12
C ILE A 13 -41.69 -25.94 34.77
N SER A 14 -40.42 -26.27 34.61
CA SER A 14 -39.39 -25.24 34.43
C SER A 14 -39.25 -24.99 32.93
N MET A 15 -40.04 -24.05 32.41
CA MET A 15 -39.77 -23.44 31.12
C MET A 15 -38.33 -22.91 31.12
N THR A 16 -37.53 -23.39 30.18
CA THR A 16 -36.35 -22.69 29.68
C THR A 16 -36.82 -21.40 29.02
N ALA A 17 -37.11 -20.38 29.83
CA ALA A 17 -37.15 -19.02 29.35
C ALA A 17 -35.69 -18.58 29.17
N ALA A 18 -35.15 -18.84 27.98
CA ALA A 18 -34.01 -18.10 27.48
C ALA A 18 -34.39 -16.61 27.56
N LEU A 19 -33.70 -15.85 28.41
CA LEU A 19 -33.82 -14.41 28.47
C LEU A 19 -33.16 -13.83 27.21
N ALA A 20 -33.83 -13.96 26.06
CA ALA A 20 -33.53 -13.15 24.89
C ALA A 20 -33.83 -11.69 25.26
N GLN A 21 -32.77 -10.90 25.40
CA GLN A 21 -32.85 -9.49 25.73
C GLN A 21 -33.48 -8.77 24.52
N LYS A 22 -34.78 -8.47 24.59
CA LYS A 22 -35.51 -7.82 23.50
C LYS A 22 -34.86 -6.49 23.12
N SER A 23 -34.48 -6.37 21.85
CA SER A 23 -33.82 -5.19 21.29
C SER A 23 -34.80 -4.00 21.14
N PRO A 24 -34.35 -2.73 21.25
CA PRO A 24 -35.23 -1.56 21.33
C PRO A 24 -35.85 -1.12 20.00
N LYS A 25 -37.00 -0.43 20.14
CA LYS A 25 -37.88 0.05 19.06
C LYS A 25 -37.30 1.26 18.31
N SER A 26 -36.45 1.01 17.32
CA SER A 26 -36.43 1.86 16.10
C SER A 26 -35.77 1.24 14.86
N THR A 27 -35.24 -0.01 14.88
CA THR A 27 -34.75 -0.69 13.65
C THR A 27 -34.41 -2.19 13.77
N VAL A 28 -34.72 -2.88 14.87
CA VAL A 28 -33.92 -4.07 15.24
C VAL A 28 -34.70 -5.39 15.28
N ASP A 29 -35.18 -5.82 14.11
CA ASP A 29 -35.54 -7.21 13.79
C ASP A 29 -35.72 -7.31 12.26
N ILE A 30 -34.66 -7.04 11.50
CA ILE A 30 -34.68 -7.19 10.03
C ILE A 30 -34.44 -8.66 9.72
N PRO A 31 -35.46 -9.41 9.28
CA PRO A 31 -35.31 -10.84 9.04
C PRO A 31 -34.42 -11.09 7.83
N LEU A 32 -33.83 -12.28 7.76
CA LEU A 32 -32.98 -12.69 6.65
C LEU A 32 -33.68 -12.55 5.27
N SER A 33 -35.01 -12.72 5.23
CA SER A 33 -35.84 -12.52 4.04
C SER A 33 -35.84 -11.09 3.47
N TYR A 34 -35.40 -10.08 4.23
CA TYR A 34 -35.21 -8.73 3.70
C TYR A 34 -34.06 -8.65 2.70
N TYR A 35 -33.05 -9.50 2.89
CA TYR A 35 -31.83 -9.53 2.08
C TYR A 35 -31.93 -10.55 0.95
N LEU A 36 -32.37 -11.76 1.27
CA LEU A 36 -32.33 -12.90 0.35
C LEU A 36 -33.29 -12.71 -0.84
N PRO A 37 -32.90 -13.17 -2.05
CA PRO A 37 -33.79 -13.19 -3.19
C PRO A 37 -35.03 -14.06 -2.95
N GLU A 38 -36.16 -13.63 -3.50
CA GLU A 38 -37.39 -14.42 -3.50
C GLU A 38 -37.26 -15.64 -4.42
N GLY A 39 -37.99 -16.72 -4.13
CA GLY A 39 -38.03 -17.92 -4.96
C GLY A 39 -36.89 -18.93 -4.73
N PHE A 40 -36.03 -18.68 -3.74
CA PHE A 40 -34.95 -19.58 -3.35
C PHE A 40 -35.29 -20.45 -2.14
N ASN A 41 -34.91 -21.71 -2.19
CA ASN A 41 -34.97 -22.65 -1.07
C ASN A 41 -33.55 -22.83 -0.50
N TYR A 42 -33.43 -22.65 0.81
CA TYR A 42 -32.17 -22.77 1.51
C TYR A 42 -32.12 -24.08 2.29
N ASN A 43 -31.00 -24.80 2.18
CA ASN A 43 -30.79 -26.03 2.93
C ASN A 43 -30.76 -25.73 4.44
N SER A 44 -31.74 -26.27 5.18
CA SER A 44 -31.92 -26.05 6.62
C SER A 44 -30.84 -26.69 7.49
N GLU A 45 -29.96 -27.54 6.94
CA GLU A 45 -28.77 -28.05 7.63
C GLU A 45 -27.65 -27.00 7.70
N ILE A 46 -27.70 -25.98 6.83
CA ILE A 46 -26.75 -24.87 6.85
C ILE A 46 -27.23 -23.84 7.87
N PRO A 47 -26.43 -23.53 8.90
CA PRO A 47 -26.86 -22.61 9.95
C PRO A 47 -27.08 -21.21 9.39
N GLU A 48 -28.24 -20.62 9.69
CA GLU A 48 -28.50 -19.22 9.36
C GLU A 48 -27.58 -18.28 10.16
N PRO A 49 -27.24 -17.08 9.63
CA PRO A 49 -26.41 -16.12 10.35
C PRO A 49 -26.94 -15.79 11.75
N GLN A 50 -28.26 -15.61 11.90
CA GLN A 50 -28.87 -15.27 13.20
C GLN A 50 -28.62 -16.37 14.24
N ASP A 51 -28.76 -17.63 13.86
CA ASP A 51 -28.57 -18.77 14.76
C ASP A 51 -27.12 -18.89 15.25
N PHE A 52 -26.17 -18.47 14.41
CA PHE A 52 -24.75 -18.47 14.75
C PHE A 52 -24.33 -17.26 15.59
N PHE A 53 -24.68 -16.04 15.14
CA PHE A 53 -24.24 -14.80 15.80
C PHE A 53 -25.08 -14.43 17.02
N GLY A 54 -26.33 -14.91 17.10
CA GLY A 54 -27.29 -14.55 18.15
C GLY A 54 -27.96 -13.19 17.94
N PHE A 55 -27.78 -12.56 16.78
CA PHE A 55 -28.39 -11.29 16.37
C PHE A 55 -28.59 -11.24 14.85
N GLN A 56 -29.47 -10.36 14.37
CA GLN A 56 -29.73 -10.23 12.93
C GLN A 56 -28.58 -9.54 12.18
N VAL A 57 -28.35 -9.90 10.92
CA VAL A 57 -27.38 -9.18 10.07
C VAL A 57 -27.78 -7.70 9.98
N GLY A 58 -26.82 -6.81 10.27
CA GLY A 58 -27.03 -5.37 10.33
C GLY A 58 -27.43 -4.83 11.71
N GLU A 59 -27.70 -5.70 12.71
CA GLU A 59 -27.96 -5.24 14.08
C GLU A 59 -26.69 -4.77 14.80
N TRP A 60 -25.61 -5.54 14.62
CA TRP A 60 -24.26 -5.28 15.12
C TRP A 60 -23.25 -5.51 14.00
N ASN A 61 -22.07 -4.90 14.13
CA ASN A 61 -20.91 -5.25 13.31
C ASN A 61 -20.22 -6.47 13.93
N PRO A 62 -20.23 -7.67 13.32
CA PRO A 62 -19.55 -8.82 13.89
C PRO A 62 -18.05 -8.55 14.02
N ALA A 63 -17.40 -9.02 15.09
CA ALA A 63 -15.94 -9.00 15.13
C ALA A 63 -15.38 -9.89 13.99
N TYR A 64 -14.22 -9.54 13.45
CA TYR A 64 -13.62 -10.26 12.33
C TYR A 64 -13.49 -11.77 12.60
N GLU A 65 -13.11 -12.14 13.83
CA GLU A 65 -12.96 -13.53 14.24
C GLU A 65 -14.30 -14.28 14.27
N GLN A 66 -15.42 -13.58 14.50
CA GLN A 66 -16.75 -14.20 14.41
C GLN A 66 -17.13 -14.46 12.96
N ILE A 67 -16.75 -13.58 12.03
CA ILE A 67 -16.98 -13.78 10.58
C ILE A 67 -16.20 -15.00 10.10
N LEU A 68 -14.92 -15.11 10.45
CA LEU A 68 -14.10 -16.28 10.06
C LEU A 68 -14.65 -17.59 10.64
N ARG A 69 -15.06 -17.62 11.92
CA ARG A 69 -15.68 -18.82 12.51
C ARG A 69 -17.00 -19.18 11.83
N TYR A 70 -17.76 -18.20 11.36
CA TYR A 70 -18.97 -18.49 10.58
C TYR A 70 -18.61 -19.11 9.22
N PHE A 71 -17.58 -18.62 8.54
CA PHE A 71 -17.11 -19.19 7.28
C PHE A 71 -16.57 -20.62 7.46
N GLU A 72 -15.78 -20.86 8.51
CA GLU A 72 -15.37 -22.21 8.92
C GLU A 72 -16.61 -23.10 9.15
N LYS A 73 -17.62 -22.58 9.87
CA LYS A 73 -18.84 -23.32 10.16
C LYS A 73 -19.64 -23.66 8.88
N LEU A 74 -19.67 -22.77 7.89
CA LEU A 74 -20.30 -23.04 6.59
C LEU A 74 -19.55 -24.16 5.85
N ALA A 75 -18.22 -24.12 5.83
CA ALA A 75 -17.39 -25.18 5.23
C ALA A 75 -17.55 -26.53 5.94
N GLU A 76 -17.65 -26.54 7.27
CA GLU A 76 -17.94 -27.76 8.03
C GLU A 76 -19.33 -28.35 7.76
N SER A 77 -20.30 -27.50 7.42
CA SER A 77 -21.71 -27.89 7.30
C SER A 77 -22.12 -28.20 5.86
N SER A 78 -21.26 -27.97 4.87
CA SER A 78 -21.56 -28.19 3.45
C SER A 78 -20.37 -28.71 2.66
N PRO A 79 -20.54 -29.78 1.84
CA PRO A 79 -19.49 -30.22 0.92
C PRO A 79 -19.25 -29.25 -0.26
N ARG A 80 -20.00 -28.13 -0.34
CA ARG A 80 -19.82 -27.10 -1.37
C ARG A 80 -18.76 -26.06 -1.02
N ALA A 81 -18.30 -26.02 0.23
CA ALA A 81 -17.46 -24.95 0.73
C ALA A 81 -16.14 -25.47 1.29
N GLU A 82 -15.05 -24.76 0.96
CA GLU A 82 -13.71 -24.99 1.50
C GLU A 82 -13.16 -23.68 2.07
N PHE A 83 -12.77 -23.70 3.35
CA PHE A 83 -12.18 -22.56 4.03
C PHE A 83 -10.66 -22.68 4.05
N GLN A 84 -9.96 -21.63 3.58
CA GLN A 84 -8.51 -21.60 3.52
C GLN A 84 -7.95 -20.31 4.11
N ILE A 85 -6.98 -20.41 5.01
CA ILE A 85 -6.13 -19.28 5.42
C ILE A 85 -5.07 -19.05 4.36
N ILE A 86 -5.01 -17.85 3.79
CA ILE A 86 -4.06 -17.45 2.74
C ILE A 86 -2.82 -16.72 3.28
N GLY A 87 -2.85 -16.30 4.54
CA GLY A 87 -1.71 -15.68 5.21
C GLY A 87 -2.11 -14.91 6.46
N TYR A 88 -1.23 -14.03 6.93
CA TYR A 88 -1.43 -13.26 8.16
C TYR A 88 -1.02 -11.80 7.98
N THR A 89 -1.73 -10.90 8.68
CA THR A 89 -1.43 -9.46 8.73
C THR A 89 -0.26 -9.12 9.66
N TYR A 90 0.11 -7.84 9.73
CA TYR A 90 1.08 -7.36 10.72
C TYR A 90 0.65 -7.64 12.16
N GLU A 91 -0.64 -7.47 12.49
CA GLU A 91 -1.19 -7.79 13.81
C GLU A 91 -1.47 -9.30 14.01
N LYS A 92 -0.96 -10.16 13.11
CA LYS A 92 -1.10 -11.63 13.13
C LYS A 92 -2.54 -12.12 13.03
N ARG A 93 -3.43 -11.33 12.42
CA ARG A 93 -4.78 -11.82 12.07
C ARG A 93 -4.71 -12.68 10.81
N PRO A 94 -5.38 -13.84 10.77
CA PRO A 94 -5.44 -14.65 9.56
C PRO A 94 -6.22 -13.91 8.48
N GLN A 95 -5.75 -13.91 7.25
CA GLN A 95 -6.56 -13.61 6.08
C GLN A 95 -7.03 -14.93 5.48
N ALA A 96 -8.29 -15.02 5.08
CA ALA A 96 -8.89 -16.26 4.64
C ALA A 96 -9.84 -16.06 3.46
N ILE A 97 -10.00 -17.12 2.68
CA ILE A 97 -10.93 -17.22 1.57
C ILE A 97 -11.87 -18.39 1.81
N LEU A 98 -13.17 -18.18 1.59
CA LEU A 98 -14.15 -19.26 1.45
C LEU A 98 -14.36 -19.53 -0.05
N THR A 99 -13.96 -20.72 -0.50
CA THR A 99 -14.17 -21.20 -1.86
C THR A 99 -15.47 -21.99 -1.91
N ILE A 100 -16.38 -21.66 -2.82
CA ILE A 100 -17.71 -22.26 -2.94
C ILE A 100 -17.92 -22.74 -4.38
N SER A 101 -18.29 -24.01 -4.55
CA SER A 101 -18.60 -24.61 -5.85
C SER A 101 -19.37 -25.93 -5.68
N ALA A 102 -19.69 -26.62 -6.78
CA ALA A 102 -20.25 -27.97 -6.70
C ALA A 102 -19.27 -28.91 -5.97
N PRO A 103 -19.76 -29.91 -5.20
CA PRO A 103 -18.87 -30.84 -4.48
C PRO A 103 -17.89 -31.58 -5.40
N SER A 104 -18.25 -31.83 -6.66
CA SER A 104 -17.37 -32.40 -7.67
C SER A 104 -16.16 -31.51 -7.99
N ASN A 105 -16.34 -30.19 -7.99
CA ASN A 105 -15.28 -29.21 -8.19
C ASN A 105 -14.41 -29.07 -6.95
N ILE A 106 -15.02 -28.98 -5.75
CA ILE A 106 -14.29 -28.89 -4.47
C ILE A 106 -13.32 -30.05 -4.31
N ASN A 107 -13.73 -31.28 -4.66
CA ASN A 107 -12.84 -32.45 -4.60
C ASN A 107 -11.71 -32.46 -5.65
N GLN A 108 -11.66 -31.47 -6.54
CA GLN A 108 -10.72 -31.41 -7.68
C GLN A 108 -10.08 -30.03 -7.85
N LEU A 109 -10.07 -29.17 -6.82
CA LEU A 109 -9.57 -27.79 -6.94
C LEU A 109 -8.13 -27.71 -7.48
N ASP A 110 -7.23 -28.59 -7.04
CA ASP A 110 -5.84 -28.60 -7.53
C ASP A 110 -5.76 -28.87 -9.04
N GLN A 111 -6.58 -29.79 -9.54
CA GLN A 111 -6.67 -30.09 -10.97
C GLN A 111 -7.27 -28.90 -11.73
N ILE A 112 -8.32 -28.28 -11.19
CA ILE A 112 -8.95 -27.09 -11.80
C ILE A 112 -7.95 -25.94 -11.87
N LYS A 113 -7.21 -25.64 -10.79
CA LYS A 113 -6.15 -24.62 -10.79
C LYS A 113 -5.08 -24.93 -11.84
N ALA A 114 -4.63 -26.18 -11.93
CA ALA A 114 -3.65 -26.60 -12.93
C ALA A 114 -4.16 -26.46 -14.37
N ASP A 115 -5.42 -26.81 -14.64
CA ASP A 115 -6.04 -26.64 -15.96
C ASP A 115 -6.25 -25.17 -16.31
N ARG A 116 -6.63 -24.35 -15.34
CA ARG A 116 -6.81 -22.91 -15.53
C ARG A 116 -5.51 -22.18 -15.86
N LYS A 117 -4.34 -22.64 -15.38
CA LYS A 117 -3.04 -22.08 -15.80
C LYS A 117 -2.85 -22.13 -17.32
N LYS A 118 -3.50 -23.05 -18.03
CA LYS A 118 -3.47 -23.14 -19.49
C LYS A 118 -4.17 -21.96 -20.18
N LEU A 119 -5.00 -21.18 -19.48
CA LEU A 119 -5.59 -19.95 -20.02
C LEU A 119 -4.53 -18.88 -20.31
N ARG A 120 -3.36 -18.95 -19.65
CA ARG A 120 -2.19 -18.09 -19.92
C ARG A 120 -1.32 -18.57 -21.08
N ASP A 121 -1.51 -19.82 -21.52
CA ASP A 121 -0.73 -20.40 -22.61
C ASP A 121 -1.42 -20.14 -23.96
N PRO A 122 -0.84 -19.31 -24.84
CA PRO A 122 -1.45 -18.96 -26.12
C PRO A 122 -1.64 -20.14 -27.07
N ASP A 123 -0.88 -21.23 -26.90
CA ASP A 123 -0.93 -22.40 -27.78
C ASP A 123 -1.84 -23.51 -27.24
N SER A 124 -2.37 -23.34 -26.03
CA SER A 124 -3.24 -24.34 -25.40
C SER A 124 -4.61 -24.44 -26.09
N ASN A 125 -5.07 -25.68 -26.30
CA ASN A 125 -6.41 -25.97 -26.81
C ASN A 125 -7.40 -26.09 -25.64
N ILE A 126 -8.15 -25.02 -25.39
CA ILE A 126 -9.09 -24.91 -24.26
C ILE A 126 -10.53 -25.18 -24.74
N ASP A 127 -11.22 -26.10 -24.06
CA ASP A 127 -12.67 -26.24 -24.18
C ASP A 127 -13.37 -25.27 -23.22
N TYR A 128 -13.72 -24.09 -23.72
CA TYR A 128 -14.35 -23.04 -22.91
C TYR A 128 -15.70 -23.48 -22.32
N THR A 129 -16.38 -24.44 -22.94
CA THR A 129 -17.68 -24.94 -22.47
C THR A 129 -17.54 -25.79 -21.20
N LYS A 130 -16.36 -26.33 -20.93
CA LYS A 130 -16.07 -27.18 -19.75
C LYS A 130 -15.17 -26.53 -18.73
N THR A 131 -14.56 -25.40 -19.07
CA THR A 131 -13.67 -24.69 -18.16
C THR A 131 -14.53 -23.90 -17.16
N PRO A 132 -14.42 -24.15 -15.84
CA PRO A 132 -15.21 -23.41 -14.87
C PRO A 132 -14.71 -21.96 -14.78
N LEU A 133 -15.64 -21.02 -14.66
CA LEU A 133 -15.33 -19.61 -14.40
C LEU A 133 -14.99 -19.42 -12.92
N VAL A 134 -14.00 -18.60 -12.61
CA VAL A 134 -13.69 -18.20 -11.23
C VAL A 134 -14.13 -16.76 -11.00
N MET A 135 -15.08 -16.55 -10.08
CA MET A 135 -15.54 -15.25 -9.61
C MET A 135 -15.01 -15.03 -8.20
N ALA A 136 -14.07 -14.09 -8.04
CA ALA A 136 -13.55 -13.72 -6.74
C ALA A 136 -14.17 -12.39 -6.27
N ALA A 137 -14.43 -12.29 -4.96
CA ALA A 137 -14.96 -11.09 -4.34
C ALA A 137 -14.14 -10.74 -3.10
N GLY A 138 -13.58 -9.53 -3.09
CA GLY A 138 -12.93 -8.94 -1.93
C GLY A 138 -13.85 -7.95 -1.26
N TYR A 139 -14.29 -8.25 -0.04
CA TYR A 139 -15.20 -7.40 0.71
C TYR A 139 -14.42 -6.36 1.51
N SER A 140 -14.25 -5.18 0.91
CA SER A 140 -13.51 -4.00 1.35
C SER A 140 -12.08 -4.17 1.87
N VAL A 141 -11.21 -3.38 1.25
CA VAL A 141 -9.81 -3.15 1.60
C VAL A 141 -9.62 -1.96 2.53
N HIS A 142 -10.65 -1.14 2.71
CA HIS A 142 -10.67 -0.13 3.76
C HIS A 142 -11.48 -0.67 4.94
N GLY A 143 -10.82 -0.85 6.08
CA GLY A 143 -11.45 -1.55 7.21
C GLY A 143 -12.67 -0.84 7.81
N ASN A 144 -12.95 0.42 7.47
CA ASN A 144 -14.09 1.18 7.97
C ASN A 144 -15.29 1.27 7.00
N GLU A 145 -15.35 0.37 6.01
CA GLU A 145 -16.45 0.25 5.03
C GLU A 145 -17.25 -1.03 5.28
N ALA A 146 -17.91 -1.08 6.44
CA ALA A 146 -18.36 -2.32 7.03
C ALA A 146 -19.57 -2.99 6.38
N SER A 147 -20.31 -2.29 5.52
CA SER A 147 -21.47 -2.89 4.83
C SER A 147 -21.03 -3.89 3.78
N ALA A 148 -19.88 -3.66 3.13
CA ALA A 148 -19.22 -4.66 2.29
C ALA A 148 -18.83 -5.89 3.12
N ILE A 149 -18.09 -5.69 4.21
CA ILE A 149 -17.63 -6.81 5.06
C ILE A 149 -18.81 -7.62 5.60
N SER A 150 -19.90 -6.98 6.01
CA SER A 150 -21.09 -7.67 6.52
C SER A 150 -21.94 -8.32 5.42
N SER A 151 -21.91 -7.82 4.19
CA SER A 151 -22.61 -8.46 3.07
C SER A 151 -21.92 -9.77 2.63
N SER A 152 -20.62 -9.93 2.91
CA SER A 152 -19.90 -11.20 2.69
C SER A 152 -20.53 -12.38 3.44
N ILE A 153 -21.13 -12.14 4.61
CA ILE A 153 -21.83 -13.14 5.42
C ILE A 153 -23.06 -13.67 4.67
N LEU A 154 -23.82 -12.75 4.07
CA LEU A 154 -25.03 -13.08 3.30
C LEU A 154 -24.66 -13.77 1.98
N ALA A 155 -23.62 -13.29 1.30
CA ALA A 155 -23.10 -13.91 0.08
C ALA A 155 -22.63 -15.35 0.34
N ALA A 156 -21.79 -15.55 1.36
CA ALA A 156 -21.32 -16.88 1.76
C ALA A 156 -22.49 -17.81 2.10
N TYR A 157 -23.43 -17.36 2.93
CA TYR A 157 -24.61 -18.16 3.26
C TYR A 157 -25.43 -18.51 2.02
N HIS A 158 -25.72 -17.53 1.16
CA HIS A 158 -26.51 -17.74 -0.05
C HIS A 158 -25.86 -18.77 -0.97
N PHE A 159 -24.58 -18.59 -1.32
CA PHE A 159 -23.91 -19.50 -2.25
C PHE A 159 -23.70 -20.91 -1.69
N VAL A 160 -23.64 -21.06 -0.36
CA VAL A 160 -23.53 -22.39 0.29
C VAL A 160 -24.89 -23.09 0.41
N ALA A 161 -25.96 -22.35 0.75
CA ALA A 161 -27.24 -22.92 1.16
C ALA A 161 -28.32 -22.93 0.08
N ALA A 162 -28.28 -22.04 -0.92
CA ALA A 162 -29.28 -21.97 -1.98
C ALA A 162 -29.25 -23.22 -2.87
N GLN A 163 -30.43 -23.79 -3.14
CA GLN A 163 -30.56 -25.01 -3.95
C GLN A 163 -30.66 -24.71 -5.44
N GLU A 164 -31.19 -23.55 -5.82
CA GLU A 164 -31.49 -23.20 -7.21
C GLU A 164 -30.23 -22.95 -8.05
N ILE A 165 -29.11 -22.60 -7.43
CA ILE A 165 -27.81 -22.36 -8.08
C ILE A 165 -26.93 -23.61 -8.19
N GLU A 166 -27.41 -24.79 -7.75
CA GLU A 166 -26.61 -26.01 -7.67
C GLU A 166 -25.94 -26.39 -8.99
N ASN A 167 -26.70 -26.31 -10.09
CA ASN A 167 -26.20 -26.64 -11.42
C ASN A 167 -25.23 -25.57 -11.95
N ASP A 168 -25.44 -24.30 -11.60
CA ASP A 168 -24.56 -23.20 -12.01
C ASP A 168 -23.18 -23.35 -11.36
N LEU A 169 -23.15 -23.76 -10.09
CA LEU A 169 -21.92 -24.04 -9.34
C LEU A 169 -21.10 -25.23 -9.89
N GLU A 170 -21.64 -26.06 -10.79
CA GLU A 170 -20.82 -27.04 -11.53
C GLU A 170 -19.84 -26.35 -12.49
N ASN A 171 -20.18 -25.14 -12.95
CA ASN A 171 -19.41 -24.40 -13.94
C ASN A 171 -18.81 -23.10 -13.38
N ILE A 172 -19.05 -22.79 -12.10
CA ILE A 172 -18.56 -21.58 -11.43
C ILE A 172 -17.93 -21.93 -10.09
N ILE A 173 -16.81 -21.29 -9.80
CA ILE A 173 -16.16 -21.27 -8.49
C ILE A 173 -16.26 -19.84 -7.96
N VAL A 174 -16.89 -19.69 -6.80
CA VAL A 174 -17.00 -18.42 -6.09
C VAL A 174 -15.95 -18.39 -4.99
N MET A 175 -15.18 -17.31 -4.90
CA MET A 175 -14.21 -17.09 -3.84
C MET A 175 -14.56 -15.83 -3.07
N ILE A 176 -14.67 -15.92 -1.75
CA ILE A 176 -15.02 -14.79 -0.88
C ILE A 176 -13.88 -14.53 0.10
N ASP A 177 -13.22 -13.38 -0.02
CA ASP A 177 -12.41 -12.78 1.05
C ASP A 177 -13.29 -11.81 1.84
N PRO A 178 -13.64 -12.10 3.10
CA PRO A 178 -14.62 -11.32 3.86
C PRO A 178 -14.12 -9.94 4.30
N ALA A 179 -12.80 -9.73 4.38
CA ALA A 179 -12.21 -8.45 4.74
C ALA A 179 -10.75 -8.40 4.28
N LEU A 180 -10.47 -7.62 3.23
CA LEU A 180 -9.13 -7.47 2.69
C LEU A 180 -8.20 -6.74 3.69
N ASN A 181 -8.75 -5.98 4.65
CA ASN A 181 -8.01 -5.31 5.72
C ASN A 181 -8.60 -5.63 7.11
N PRO A 182 -8.30 -6.81 7.69
CA PRO A 182 -8.90 -7.22 8.95
C PRO A 182 -8.36 -6.42 10.15
N ASP A 183 -7.16 -5.86 10.06
CA ASP A 183 -6.58 -4.99 11.11
C ASP A 183 -7.35 -3.67 11.22
N GLY A 184 -7.61 -3.04 10.07
CA GLY A 184 -8.47 -1.85 9.99
C GLY A 184 -9.90 -2.13 10.45
N TYR A 185 -10.49 -3.25 10.01
CA TYR A 185 -11.86 -3.63 10.36
C TYR A 185 -12.03 -3.92 11.85
N SER A 186 -11.07 -4.59 12.47
CA SER A 186 -11.10 -4.84 13.91
C SER A 186 -11.09 -3.54 14.72
N ARG A 187 -10.31 -2.53 14.26
CA ARG A 187 -10.29 -1.20 14.87
C ARG A 187 -11.64 -0.49 14.73
N TYR A 188 -12.22 -0.52 13.53
CA TYR A 188 -13.50 0.11 13.22
C TYR A 188 -14.68 -0.56 13.95
N SER A 189 -14.85 -1.88 13.81
CA SER A 189 -15.98 -2.62 14.40
C SER A 189 -16.00 -2.48 15.93
N THR A 190 -14.83 -2.53 16.57
CA THR A 190 -14.69 -2.26 18.01
C THR A 190 -15.12 -0.84 18.36
N TRP A 191 -14.71 0.16 17.57
CA TRP A 191 -15.08 1.56 17.77
C TRP A 191 -16.60 1.77 17.71
N VAL A 192 -17.22 1.35 16.61
CA VAL A 192 -18.64 1.57 16.37
C VAL A 192 -19.49 0.79 17.38
N ASN A 193 -19.17 -0.47 17.64
CA ASN A 193 -19.92 -1.27 18.61
C ASN A 193 -19.82 -0.74 20.04
N SER A 194 -18.65 -0.23 20.46
CA SER A 194 -18.47 0.31 21.81
C SER A 194 -19.18 1.63 22.05
N HIS A 195 -19.52 2.36 20.98
CA HIS A 195 -20.25 3.65 21.04
C HIS A 195 -21.71 3.54 20.57
N ARG A 196 -22.14 2.36 20.12
CA ARG A 196 -23.51 2.10 19.67
C ARG A 196 -24.50 2.33 20.81
N SER A 197 -25.53 3.11 20.54
CA SER A 197 -26.67 3.27 21.45
C SER A 197 -27.73 2.20 21.23
N TYR A 198 -28.39 1.77 22.30
CA TYR A 198 -29.53 0.85 22.22
C TYR A 198 -30.72 1.45 21.45
N ASN A 199 -30.92 2.76 21.57
CA ASN A 199 -31.78 3.52 20.67
C ASN A 199 -30.88 4.21 19.65
N LEU A 200 -30.91 3.76 18.39
CA LEU A 200 -30.04 4.31 17.36
C LEU A 200 -30.29 5.81 17.17
N ASN A 201 -29.22 6.57 16.98
CA ASN A 201 -29.25 8.01 16.73
C ASN A 201 -28.38 8.34 15.51
N GLY A 202 -29.04 8.72 14.41
CA GLY A 202 -28.40 9.02 13.14
C GLY A 202 -27.74 10.40 13.01
N ASP A 203 -27.73 11.22 14.06
CA ASP A 203 -27.01 12.51 14.01
C ASP A 203 -25.53 12.30 13.67
N LYS A 204 -25.05 12.91 12.59
CA LYS A 204 -23.66 12.79 12.13
C LYS A 204 -22.60 13.20 13.16
N ASN A 205 -22.97 13.95 14.20
CA ASN A 205 -22.08 14.33 15.29
C ASN A 205 -22.00 13.26 16.40
N ASN A 206 -22.77 12.18 16.29
CA ASN A 206 -22.72 11.06 17.23
C ASN A 206 -21.32 10.44 17.24
N ARG A 207 -20.83 10.11 18.44
CA ARG A 207 -19.48 9.57 18.65
C ARG A 207 -19.26 8.24 17.91
N GLU A 208 -20.32 7.44 17.76
CA GLU A 208 -20.31 6.22 16.96
C GLU A 208 -19.79 6.46 15.52
N LEU A 209 -20.21 7.56 14.89
CA LEU A 209 -19.98 7.85 13.46
C LEU A 209 -18.67 8.62 13.21
N SER A 210 -17.98 9.01 14.29
CA SER A 210 -16.73 9.78 14.26
C SER A 210 -15.61 8.97 14.90
N GLU A 211 -14.86 8.23 14.08
CA GLU A 211 -13.73 7.40 14.52
C GLU A 211 -12.63 8.25 15.17
N ALA A 212 -11.97 7.68 16.18
CA ALA A 212 -10.71 8.26 16.66
C ALA A 212 -9.62 8.10 15.59
N TRP A 213 -8.73 9.09 15.47
CA TRP A 213 -7.50 8.95 14.70
C TRP A 213 -6.74 7.69 15.14
N PRO A 214 -6.21 6.86 14.24
CA PRO A 214 -6.06 7.05 12.78
C PRO A 214 -7.25 6.55 11.94
N GLY A 215 -8.33 6.08 12.57
CA GLY A 215 -9.46 5.42 11.91
C GLY A 215 -9.15 3.99 11.47
N GLY A 216 -10.17 3.28 10.98
CA GLY A 216 -10.06 1.90 10.50
C GLY A 216 -9.74 1.75 9.01
N ARG A 217 -9.53 2.84 8.26
CA ARG A 217 -9.29 2.79 6.81
C ARG A 217 -8.03 1.99 6.45
N GLY A 218 -6.89 2.35 7.03
CA GLY A 218 -5.60 1.76 6.70
C GLY A 218 -5.30 0.47 7.48
N ASN A 219 -4.22 -0.21 7.11
CA ASN A 219 -3.72 -1.40 7.83
C ASN A 219 -3.03 -1.02 9.16
N HIS A 220 -2.24 -1.94 9.74
CA HIS A 220 -1.47 -1.68 10.96
C HIS A 220 -0.60 -0.42 10.90
N TYR A 221 0.16 -0.24 9.81
CA TYR A 221 0.98 0.95 9.55
C TYR A 221 0.19 2.07 8.87
N TRP A 222 -1.14 1.99 8.86
CA TRP A 222 -2.05 2.99 8.30
C TRP A 222 -1.92 3.23 6.80
N PHE A 223 -1.39 2.26 6.05
CA PHE A 223 -1.37 2.34 4.59
C PHE A 223 -2.75 2.06 4.01
N ASP A 224 -3.08 2.78 2.93
CA ASP A 224 -4.21 2.46 2.09
C ASP A 224 -3.84 1.25 1.21
N LEU A 225 -4.40 0.09 1.55
CA LEU A 225 -4.13 -1.15 0.84
C LEU A 225 -4.77 -1.20 -0.56
N ASN A 226 -5.71 -0.29 -0.89
CA ASN A 226 -6.23 -0.17 -2.25
C ASN A 226 -5.30 0.65 -3.16
N ARG A 227 -4.00 0.68 -2.85
CA ARG A 227 -2.93 1.22 -3.68
C ARG A 227 -1.78 0.22 -3.82
N ASP A 228 -1.87 -0.93 -3.15
CA ASP A 228 -0.77 -1.86 -2.94
C ASP A 228 -0.95 -3.17 -3.74
N TRP A 229 -1.91 -3.23 -4.67
CA TRP A 229 -2.10 -4.39 -5.55
C TRP A 229 -0.93 -4.62 -6.51
N LEU A 230 -0.45 -3.55 -7.14
CA LEU A 230 0.77 -3.56 -7.95
C LEU A 230 2.02 -3.51 -7.08
N LEU A 231 1.96 -2.82 -5.94
CA LEU A 231 3.16 -2.50 -5.18
C LEU A 231 3.56 -3.64 -4.23
N VAL A 232 2.59 -4.41 -3.72
CA VAL A 232 2.79 -5.62 -2.89
C VAL A 232 3.80 -5.44 -1.75
N GLN A 233 3.81 -4.25 -1.15
CA GLN A 233 4.72 -3.91 -0.06
C GLN A 233 4.26 -4.47 1.29
N HIS A 234 2.96 -4.72 1.44
CA HIS A 234 2.38 -5.21 2.68
C HIS A 234 2.02 -6.70 2.61
N PRO A 235 2.12 -7.45 3.74
CA PRO A 235 1.76 -8.86 3.79
C PRO A 235 0.31 -9.08 3.35
N GLU A 236 -0.60 -8.16 3.66
CA GLU A 236 -2.01 -8.28 3.26
C GLU A 236 -2.21 -8.34 1.75
N SER A 237 -1.38 -7.59 1.01
CA SER A 237 -1.39 -7.55 -0.46
C SER A 237 -0.60 -8.72 -1.05
N ARG A 238 0.52 -9.11 -0.45
CA ARG A 238 1.27 -10.30 -0.89
C ARG A 238 0.43 -11.57 -0.80
N ASN A 239 -0.31 -11.74 0.29
CA ASN A 239 -1.19 -12.89 0.48
C ASN A 239 -2.31 -12.93 -0.58
N ARG A 240 -3.00 -11.81 -0.82
CA ARG A 240 -4.10 -11.75 -1.81
C ARG A 240 -3.61 -11.88 -3.25
N VAL A 241 -2.47 -11.28 -3.59
CA VAL A 241 -1.90 -11.38 -4.94
C VAL A 241 -1.42 -12.81 -5.19
N ALA A 242 -0.84 -13.49 -4.20
CA ALA A 242 -0.52 -14.91 -4.32
C ALA A 242 -1.77 -15.76 -4.64
N ALA A 243 -2.87 -15.54 -3.91
CA ALA A 243 -4.15 -16.22 -4.19
C ALA A 243 -4.71 -15.86 -5.58
N PHE A 244 -4.65 -14.59 -5.97
CA PHE A 244 -5.06 -14.12 -7.30
C PHE A 244 -4.27 -14.83 -8.42
N GLN A 245 -2.94 -14.92 -8.28
CA GLN A 245 -2.08 -15.57 -9.26
C GLN A 245 -2.26 -17.09 -9.31
N GLU A 246 -2.63 -17.70 -8.18
CA GLU A 246 -2.92 -19.14 -8.12
C GLU A 246 -4.23 -19.50 -8.84
N TRP A 247 -5.27 -18.68 -8.66
CA TRP A 247 -6.62 -18.96 -9.14
C TRP A 247 -6.95 -18.35 -10.51
N LEU A 248 -6.27 -17.27 -10.87
CA LEU A 248 -6.49 -16.50 -12.09
C LEU A 248 -7.96 -16.11 -12.25
N PRO A 249 -8.57 -15.35 -11.33
CA PRO A 249 -10.00 -15.08 -11.39
C PRO A 249 -10.38 -14.43 -12.73
N ASN A 250 -11.53 -14.82 -13.26
CA ASN A 250 -12.10 -14.24 -14.47
C ASN A 250 -12.81 -12.92 -14.18
N ILE A 251 -13.44 -12.85 -13.00
CA ILE A 251 -14.11 -11.67 -12.46
C ILE A 251 -13.54 -11.44 -11.06
N TYR A 252 -13.18 -10.19 -10.76
CA TYR A 252 -12.80 -9.76 -9.43
C TYR A 252 -13.69 -8.59 -8.99
N LEU A 253 -14.46 -8.81 -7.93
CA LEU A 253 -15.39 -7.83 -7.37
C LEU A 253 -14.73 -7.11 -6.19
N ASP A 254 -14.55 -5.80 -6.31
CA ASP A 254 -13.91 -4.93 -5.32
C ASP A 254 -14.98 -4.06 -4.63
N TYR A 255 -15.38 -4.44 -3.43
CA TYR A 255 -16.47 -3.79 -2.70
C TYR A 255 -15.99 -2.69 -1.77
N HIS A 256 -16.55 -1.49 -1.89
CA HIS A 256 -16.17 -0.28 -1.14
C HIS A 256 -17.37 0.54 -0.66
N GLU A 257 -17.09 1.61 0.10
CA GLU A 257 -18.05 2.64 0.45
C GLU A 257 -17.57 4.08 0.19
N MET A 258 -18.53 4.95 -0.11
CA MET A 258 -18.38 6.40 -0.23
C MET A 258 -18.98 7.15 0.95
N GLY A 259 -18.94 8.49 0.91
CA GLY A 259 -19.62 9.34 1.88
C GLY A 259 -21.12 9.04 2.00
N THR A 260 -21.68 9.30 3.18
CA THR A 260 -23.08 9.01 3.53
C THR A 260 -24.11 9.62 2.58
N ASN A 261 -23.82 10.79 2.00
CA ASN A 261 -24.72 11.49 1.08
C ASN A 261 -24.51 11.08 -0.39
N SER A 262 -23.76 10.02 -0.66
CA SER A 262 -23.67 9.44 -2.01
C SER A 262 -24.87 8.52 -2.31
N THR A 263 -25.00 8.11 -3.57
CA THR A 263 -25.80 6.95 -4.00
C THR A 263 -24.86 5.77 -4.30
N PHE A 264 -25.38 4.65 -4.83
CA PHE A 264 -24.54 3.50 -5.20
C PHE A 264 -23.77 3.77 -6.49
N PHE A 265 -22.53 3.31 -6.61
CA PHE A 265 -21.78 3.28 -7.88
C PHE A 265 -21.32 1.86 -8.24
N PHE A 266 -21.31 1.57 -9.53
CA PHE A 266 -20.66 0.39 -10.09
C PHE A 266 -19.94 0.73 -11.40
N GLN A 267 -18.80 0.07 -11.64
CA GLN A 267 -18.04 0.20 -12.89
C GLN A 267 -18.88 -0.21 -14.12
N PRO A 268 -18.64 0.38 -15.30
CA PRO A 268 -17.41 1.11 -15.70
C PRO A 268 -17.27 2.53 -15.15
N GLY A 269 -16.02 2.98 -15.02
CA GLY A 269 -15.65 4.37 -14.68
C GLY A 269 -15.80 5.36 -15.83
N ILE A 270 -15.20 6.55 -15.72
CA ILE A 270 -15.22 7.59 -16.75
C ILE A 270 -14.45 7.12 -17.99
N PRO A 271 -15.09 6.89 -19.15
CA PRO A 271 -14.45 6.25 -20.30
C PRO A 271 -13.26 7.02 -20.93
N SER A 272 -13.07 8.30 -20.61
CA SER A 272 -11.91 9.08 -21.07
C SER A 272 -10.67 8.90 -20.21
N ARG A 273 -10.76 8.15 -19.10
CA ARG A 273 -9.73 8.00 -18.07
C ARG A 273 -9.30 6.56 -17.85
N ASP A 274 -9.47 5.73 -18.87
CA ASP A 274 -9.03 4.34 -18.84
C ASP A 274 -7.54 4.27 -19.21
N HIS A 275 -6.80 3.34 -18.60
CA HIS A 275 -5.42 3.12 -19.01
C HIS A 275 -5.35 2.53 -20.43
N PRO A 276 -4.51 3.04 -21.34
CA PRO A 276 -4.43 2.54 -22.72
C PRO A 276 -3.93 1.09 -22.87
N LEU A 277 -3.41 0.50 -21.79
CA LEU A 277 -3.02 -0.92 -21.75
C LEU A 277 -4.18 -1.85 -21.37
N THR A 278 -5.32 -1.30 -20.94
CA THR A 278 -6.55 -2.04 -20.71
C THR A 278 -7.26 -2.31 -22.05
N PRO A 279 -7.51 -3.58 -22.42
CA PRO A 279 -8.17 -3.89 -23.69
C PRO A 279 -9.60 -3.37 -23.74
N LYS A 280 -10.04 -2.85 -24.88
CA LYS A 280 -11.44 -2.40 -25.08
C LYS A 280 -12.47 -3.48 -24.78
N LYS A 281 -12.14 -4.75 -25.06
CA LYS A 281 -13.03 -5.88 -24.80
C LYS A 281 -13.32 -6.07 -23.31
N ASN A 282 -12.39 -5.71 -22.44
CA ASN A 282 -12.62 -5.69 -20.99
C ASN A 282 -13.76 -4.73 -20.66
N LEU A 283 -13.63 -3.46 -21.08
CA LEU A 283 -14.62 -2.40 -20.85
C LEU A 283 -16.00 -2.76 -21.40
N GLU A 284 -16.07 -3.39 -22.58
CA GLU A 284 -17.32 -3.89 -23.16
C GLU A 284 -18.01 -4.95 -22.27
N LEU A 285 -17.23 -5.86 -21.66
CA LEU A 285 -17.76 -6.89 -20.78
C LEU A 285 -18.19 -6.28 -19.44
N THR A 286 -17.42 -5.34 -18.89
CA THR A 286 -17.78 -4.56 -17.70
C THR A 286 -19.10 -3.82 -17.90
N GLU A 287 -19.29 -3.16 -19.05
CA GLU A 287 -20.55 -2.49 -19.39
C GLU A 287 -21.73 -3.47 -19.50
N LYS A 288 -21.52 -4.66 -20.09
CA LYS A 288 -22.56 -5.70 -20.14
C LYS A 288 -22.98 -6.13 -18.73
N MET A 289 -22.01 -6.40 -17.84
CA MET A 289 -22.26 -6.77 -16.44
C MET A 289 -22.98 -5.64 -15.68
N GLY A 290 -22.65 -4.38 -15.96
CA GLY A 290 -23.34 -3.21 -15.41
C GLY A 290 -24.87 -3.22 -15.60
N ASN A 291 -25.38 -3.83 -16.68
CA ASN A 291 -26.83 -3.96 -16.88
C ASN A 291 -27.50 -4.92 -15.87
N TYR A 292 -26.78 -5.94 -15.41
CA TYR A 292 -27.27 -6.84 -14.35
C TYR A 292 -27.33 -6.09 -13.01
N HIS A 293 -26.31 -5.29 -12.70
CA HIS A 293 -26.27 -4.48 -11.48
C HIS A 293 -27.39 -3.43 -11.47
N ALA A 294 -27.58 -2.73 -12.58
CA ALA A 294 -28.68 -1.78 -12.78
C ALA A 294 -30.03 -2.43 -12.48
N LYS A 295 -30.33 -3.56 -13.14
CA LYS A 295 -31.57 -4.31 -12.94
C LYS A 295 -31.76 -4.73 -11.47
N ALA A 296 -30.72 -5.26 -10.84
CA ALA A 296 -30.80 -5.73 -9.45
C ALA A 296 -31.04 -4.59 -8.45
N LEU A 297 -30.46 -3.42 -8.68
CA LEU A 297 -30.66 -2.23 -7.85
C LEU A 297 -32.03 -1.57 -8.10
N ASP A 298 -32.51 -1.56 -9.35
CA ASP A 298 -33.86 -1.11 -9.71
C ASP A 298 -34.95 -1.91 -9.00
N GLU A 299 -34.80 -3.25 -8.96
CA GLU A 299 -35.75 -4.16 -8.29
C GLU A 299 -35.91 -3.86 -6.80
N ILE A 300 -34.88 -3.32 -6.16
CA ILE A 300 -34.89 -2.96 -4.74
C ILE A 300 -35.07 -1.46 -4.48
N GLY A 301 -35.23 -0.66 -5.54
CA GLY A 301 -35.44 0.79 -5.49
C GLY A 301 -34.22 1.61 -5.06
N SER A 302 -33.00 1.08 -5.22
CA SER A 302 -31.78 1.76 -4.81
C SER A 302 -31.25 2.66 -5.92
N LEU A 303 -30.97 3.93 -5.59
CA LEU A 303 -30.37 4.88 -6.54
C LEU A 303 -28.92 4.50 -6.82
N TYR A 304 -28.53 4.56 -8.09
CA TYR A 304 -27.18 4.26 -8.54
C TYR A 304 -26.72 5.16 -9.67
N HIS A 305 -25.41 5.09 -9.94
CA HIS A 305 -24.77 5.70 -11.10
C HIS A 305 -23.59 4.87 -11.61
N THR A 306 -23.18 5.12 -12.87
CA THR A 306 -22.07 4.45 -13.56
C THR A 306 -21.55 5.37 -14.67
N LYS A 307 -20.34 5.11 -15.20
CA LYS A 307 -19.64 5.93 -16.22
C LYS A 307 -19.25 7.33 -15.76
N GLU A 308 -19.20 7.56 -14.46
CA GLU A 308 -18.82 8.83 -13.85
C GLU A 308 -18.02 8.64 -12.55
N SER A 309 -17.58 9.73 -11.92
CA SER A 309 -16.86 9.79 -10.63
C SER A 309 -15.43 9.21 -10.59
N PHE A 310 -15.23 7.97 -11.00
CA PHE A 310 -13.98 7.21 -10.83
C PHE A 310 -13.26 6.99 -12.18
N ASP A 311 -11.94 6.77 -12.14
CA ASP A 311 -11.13 6.41 -13.30
C ASP A 311 -10.65 4.95 -13.25
N GLU A 312 -10.18 4.44 -14.38
CA GLU A 312 -9.61 3.09 -14.55
C GLU A 312 -8.14 3.19 -15.02
N TYR A 313 -7.41 4.14 -14.43
CA TYR A 313 -6.06 4.50 -14.88
C TYR A 313 -4.96 3.76 -14.11
N TYR A 314 -4.93 3.85 -12.77
CA TYR A 314 -3.84 3.27 -11.97
C TYR A 314 -4.07 1.80 -11.67
N PHE A 315 -3.13 0.92 -12.00
CA PHE A 315 -3.19 -0.53 -11.73
C PHE A 315 -2.91 -0.95 -10.28
N GLY A 316 -2.92 -0.01 -9.32
CA GLY A 316 -2.78 -0.32 -7.90
C GLY A 316 -4.09 -0.62 -7.18
N TYR A 317 -5.23 -0.57 -7.87
CA TYR A 317 -6.56 -0.84 -7.31
C TYR A 317 -7.00 -2.28 -7.53
N GLY A 318 -7.87 -2.78 -6.64
CA GLY A 318 -8.53 -4.07 -6.83
C GLY A 318 -9.44 -4.12 -8.05
N SER A 319 -9.89 -2.97 -8.53
CA SER A 319 -10.74 -2.85 -9.71
C SER A 319 -10.00 -2.73 -11.04
N THR A 320 -8.69 -2.47 -11.06
CA THR A 320 -7.90 -2.25 -12.30
C THR A 320 -6.72 -3.21 -12.44
N TYR A 321 -6.11 -3.65 -11.33
CA TYR A 321 -5.09 -4.71 -11.34
C TYR A 321 -5.55 -6.01 -12.02
N PRO A 322 -6.84 -6.43 -11.90
CA PRO A 322 -7.33 -7.59 -12.65
C PRO A 322 -7.36 -7.35 -14.17
N ASP A 323 -7.71 -6.14 -14.61
CA ASP A 323 -7.92 -5.82 -16.02
C ASP A 323 -6.65 -5.95 -16.86
N ILE A 324 -5.51 -5.55 -16.30
CA ILE A 324 -4.19 -5.68 -16.94
C ILE A 324 -3.69 -7.13 -16.99
N GLN A 325 -4.48 -8.09 -16.48
CA GLN A 325 -4.19 -9.52 -16.48
C GLN A 325 -5.32 -10.37 -17.08
N GLY A 326 -6.18 -9.77 -17.91
CA GLY A 326 -7.25 -10.47 -18.63
C GLY A 326 -8.41 -10.95 -17.75
N SER A 327 -8.51 -10.44 -16.51
CA SER A 327 -9.70 -10.54 -15.67
C SER A 327 -10.56 -9.29 -15.87
N ILE A 328 -11.80 -9.31 -15.38
CA ILE A 328 -12.70 -8.15 -15.31
C ILE A 328 -12.74 -7.70 -13.84
N GLY A 329 -12.20 -6.51 -13.53
CA GLY A 329 -12.36 -5.86 -12.24
C GLY A 329 -13.66 -5.06 -12.18
N ILE A 330 -14.37 -5.11 -11.05
CA ILE A 330 -15.58 -4.30 -10.82
C ILE A 330 -15.50 -3.63 -9.44
N LEU A 331 -15.38 -2.30 -9.43
CA LEU A 331 -15.54 -1.46 -8.25
C LEU A 331 -17.03 -1.28 -7.95
N PHE A 332 -17.41 -1.57 -6.71
CA PHE A 332 -18.70 -1.21 -6.13
C PHE A 332 -18.50 -0.21 -5.00
N GLU A 333 -19.30 0.84 -4.98
CA GLU A 333 -19.16 1.96 -4.04
C GLU A 333 -20.52 2.30 -3.43
N GLN A 334 -20.73 1.90 -2.18
CA GLN A 334 -21.99 2.08 -1.44
C GLN A 334 -21.93 3.34 -0.58
N ALA A 335 -23.01 4.12 -0.49
CA ALA A 335 -23.11 5.20 0.51
C ALA A 335 -22.89 4.64 1.94
N SER A 336 -21.92 5.19 2.68
CA SER A 336 -21.58 4.68 4.01
C SER A 336 -22.59 5.11 5.06
N SER A 337 -23.19 4.12 5.74
CA SER A 337 -23.93 4.36 6.98
C SER A 337 -23.01 4.72 8.16
N ARG A 338 -21.68 4.59 8.00
CA ARG A 338 -20.58 4.83 8.96
C ARG A 338 -20.65 4.07 10.27
N GLY A 339 -21.79 3.52 10.63
CA GLY A 339 -22.09 2.72 11.81
C GLY A 339 -23.41 2.01 11.62
N HIS A 340 -24.35 2.12 12.56
CA HIS A 340 -25.63 1.40 12.47
C HIS A 340 -26.76 2.21 11.81
N LEU A 341 -26.73 3.54 11.93
CA LEU A 341 -27.70 4.46 11.35
C LEU A 341 -27.07 5.84 11.22
N GLN A 342 -27.25 6.49 10.08
CA GLN A 342 -26.89 7.90 9.89
C GLN A 342 -27.95 8.64 9.07
N GLU A 343 -28.27 9.87 9.44
CA GLU A 343 -29.12 10.75 8.64
C GLU A 343 -28.36 11.20 7.38
N SER A 344 -29.02 11.13 6.23
CA SER A 344 -28.48 11.57 4.94
C SER A 344 -29.43 12.55 4.24
N ASP A 345 -28.94 13.16 3.16
CA ASP A 345 -29.77 14.05 2.32
C ASP A 345 -30.96 13.30 1.65
N TYR A 346 -30.88 11.98 1.54
CA TYR A 346 -31.93 11.10 1.00
C TYR A 346 -32.83 10.48 2.09
N GLY A 347 -32.66 10.88 3.35
CA GLY A 347 -33.32 10.32 4.52
C GLY A 347 -32.40 9.42 5.35
N PRO A 348 -32.92 8.77 6.40
CA PRO A 348 -32.12 7.88 7.24
C PRO A 348 -31.51 6.75 6.40
N LEU A 349 -30.22 6.47 6.63
CA LEU A 349 -29.44 5.42 5.96
C LEU A 349 -29.08 4.32 6.97
N PRO A 350 -29.91 3.27 7.12
CA PRO A 350 -29.64 2.17 8.05
C PRO A 350 -28.55 1.24 7.50
N PHE A 351 -27.78 0.64 8.41
CA PHE A 351 -26.73 -0.32 8.05
C PHE A 351 -27.25 -1.48 7.21
N ALA A 352 -28.41 -2.04 7.56
CA ALA A 352 -29.08 -3.09 6.80
C ALA A 352 -29.36 -2.72 5.33
N PHE A 353 -29.73 -1.47 5.04
CA PHE A 353 -29.95 -1.02 3.67
C PHE A 353 -28.64 -1.06 2.87
N THR A 354 -27.55 -0.55 3.47
CA THR A 354 -26.23 -0.54 2.83
C THR A 354 -25.70 -1.97 2.57
N ILE A 355 -25.92 -2.89 3.51
CA ILE A 355 -25.60 -4.32 3.35
C ILE A 355 -26.41 -4.95 2.21
N ARG A 356 -27.72 -4.65 2.13
CA ARG A 356 -28.60 -5.21 1.10
C ARG A 356 -28.13 -4.88 -0.30
N ASN A 357 -27.75 -3.62 -0.55
CA ASN A 357 -27.29 -3.20 -1.87
C ASN A 357 -26.02 -3.94 -2.30
N GLN A 358 -25.04 -4.05 -1.40
CA GLN A 358 -23.80 -4.79 -1.66
C GLN A 358 -24.06 -6.28 -1.92
N PHE A 359 -24.93 -6.90 -1.11
CA PHE A 359 -25.32 -8.29 -1.32
C PHE A 359 -26.03 -8.49 -2.67
N ARG A 360 -26.93 -7.57 -3.04
CA ARG A 360 -27.62 -7.62 -4.35
C ARG A 360 -26.64 -7.57 -5.51
N THR A 361 -25.60 -6.75 -5.44
CA THR A 361 -24.61 -6.73 -6.52
C THR A 361 -23.81 -8.01 -6.58
N SER A 362 -23.54 -8.71 -5.46
CA SER A 362 -22.94 -10.05 -5.47
C SER A 362 -23.80 -11.07 -6.24
N ILE A 363 -25.12 -11.03 -6.05
CA ILE A 363 -26.05 -11.92 -6.79
C ILE A 363 -26.06 -11.58 -8.28
N SER A 364 -26.19 -10.30 -8.63
CA SER A 364 -26.22 -9.89 -10.04
C SER A 364 -24.89 -10.15 -10.77
N SER A 365 -23.75 -10.10 -10.09
CA SER A 365 -22.46 -10.53 -10.65
C SER A 365 -22.44 -12.02 -10.94
N PHE A 366 -23.02 -12.84 -10.06
CA PHE A 366 -23.14 -14.28 -10.28
C PHE A 366 -24.06 -14.59 -11.47
N GLU A 367 -25.20 -13.92 -11.58
CA GLU A 367 -26.10 -14.04 -12.74
C GLU A 367 -25.39 -13.69 -14.05
N ALA A 368 -24.64 -12.58 -14.08
CA ALA A 368 -23.83 -12.21 -15.24
C ALA A 368 -22.74 -13.26 -15.54
N ALA A 369 -22.10 -13.81 -14.50
CA ALA A 369 -21.10 -14.85 -14.64
C ALA A 369 -21.67 -16.16 -15.23
N VAL A 370 -22.90 -16.52 -14.88
CA VAL A 370 -23.63 -17.68 -15.47
C VAL A 370 -23.90 -17.42 -16.94
N ASP A 371 -24.55 -16.31 -17.27
CA ASP A 371 -24.99 -16.00 -18.63
C ASP A 371 -23.83 -15.76 -19.60
N MET A 372 -22.74 -15.17 -19.11
CA MET A 372 -21.60 -14.73 -19.94
C MET A 372 -20.38 -15.65 -19.81
N ARG A 373 -20.49 -16.79 -19.13
CA ARG A 373 -19.38 -17.67 -18.73
C ARG A 373 -18.37 -17.92 -19.85
N GLU A 374 -18.84 -18.44 -20.98
CA GLU A 374 -17.98 -18.81 -22.11
C GLU A 374 -17.28 -17.60 -22.73
N GLU A 375 -17.99 -16.46 -22.84
CA GLU A 375 -17.42 -15.22 -23.38
C GLU A 375 -16.30 -14.69 -22.48
N ILE A 376 -16.49 -14.72 -21.16
CA ILE A 376 -15.52 -14.23 -20.18
C ILE A 376 -14.30 -15.16 -20.07
N VAL A 377 -14.50 -16.48 -20.03
CA VAL A 377 -13.38 -17.44 -20.00
C VAL A 377 -12.57 -17.35 -21.29
N LYS A 378 -13.24 -17.22 -22.44
CA LYS A 378 -12.57 -17.02 -23.73
C LYS A 378 -11.80 -15.70 -23.76
N PHE A 379 -12.36 -14.61 -23.24
CA PHE A 379 -11.71 -13.30 -23.19
C PHE A 379 -10.34 -13.36 -22.49
N MET A 380 -10.24 -14.02 -21.34
CA MET A 380 -8.96 -14.17 -20.64
C MET A 380 -7.91 -14.87 -21.49
N HIS A 381 -8.28 -15.96 -22.17
CA HIS A 381 -7.34 -16.68 -23.05
C HIS A 381 -6.95 -15.85 -24.28
N ASP A 382 -7.91 -15.15 -24.90
CA ASP A 382 -7.65 -14.24 -26.02
C ASP A 382 -6.72 -13.08 -25.61
N PHE A 383 -6.87 -12.56 -24.38
CA PHE A 383 -6.00 -11.54 -23.82
C PHE A 383 -4.55 -12.00 -23.82
N TYR A 384 -4.25 -13.16 -23.21
CA TYR A 384 -2.89 -13.67 -23.15
C TYR A 384 -2.32 -14.04 -24.52
N LYS A 385 -3.17 -14.48 -25.47
CA LYS A 385 -2.78 -14.66 -26.88
C LYS A 385 -2.32 -13.36 -27.54
N GLU A 386 -3.09 -12.28 -27.36
CA GLU A 386 -2.70 -10.98 -27.92
C GLU A 386 -1.47 -10.43 -27.20
N SER A 387 -1.36 -10.55 -25.88
CA SER A 387 -0.18 -10.16 -25.10
C SER A 387 1.11 -10.82 -25.62
N ILE A 388 1.11 -12.12 -25.90
CA ILE A 388 2.29 -12.81 -26.45
C ILE A 388 2.58 -12.39 -27.90
N LYS A 389 1.54 -12.11 -28.70
CA LYS A 389 1.69 -11.60 -30.06
C LYS A 389 2.29 -10.19 -30.08
N GLU A 390 1.84 -9.31 -29.19
CA GLU A 390 2.40 -7.99 -28.98
C GLU A 390 3.85 -8.07 -28.49
N ALA A 391 4.15 -8.90 -27.50
CA ALA A 391 5.52 -9.11 -27.01
C ALA A 391 6.47 -9.62 -28.10
N THR A 392 6.00 -10.49 -28.98
CA THR A 392 6.78 -11.00 -30.12
C THR A 392 7.03 -9.92 -31.18
N SER A 393 6.13 -8.94 -31.28
CA SER A 393 6.20 -7.86 -32.27
C SER A 393 6.89 -6.58 -31.74
N ASP A 394 7.02 -6.42 -30.42
CA ASP A 394 7.70 -5.27 -29.81
C ASP A 394 9.20 -5.28 -30.19
N SER A 395 9.72 -4.15 -30.66
CA SER A 395 11.15 -4.00 -30.92
C SER A 395 12.01 -4.20 -29.66
N ASN A 396 11.43 -3.93 -28.49
CA ASN A 396 11.99 -4.23 -27.19
C ASN A 396 11.54 -5.64 -26.79
N GLN A 397 12.46 -6.42 -26.24
CA GLN A 397 12.27 -7.83 -25.92
C GLN A 397 12.47 -8.13 -24.43
N ALA A 398 13.11 -7.22 -23.69
CA ALA A 398 13.25 -7.29 -22.25
C ALA A 398 13.49 -5.88 -21.67
N TYR A 399 13.35 -5.75 -20.36
CA TYR A 399 13.93 -4.65 -19.60
C TYR A 399 15.09 -5.17 -18.76
N ILE A 400 16.16 -4.38 -18.66
CA ILE A 400 17.23 -4.58 -17.68
C ILE A 400 17.23 -3.41 -16.71
N PHE A 401 17.46 -3.69 -15.43
CA PHE A 401 17.61 -2.67 -14.40
C PHE A 401 18.63 -3.08 -13.35
N GLY A 402 19.21 -2.11 -12.67
CA GLY A 402 20.15 -2.37 -11.57
C GLY A 402 20.79 -1.12 -11.00
N SER A 403 21.68 -1.34 -10.03
CA SER A 403 22.55 -0.32 -9.45
C SER A 403 23.98 -0.82 -9.44
N THR A 404 24.95 0.06 -9.69
CA THR A 404 26.38 -0.27 -9.53
C THR A 404 26.77 -0.32 -8.05
N GLU A 405 26.05 0.41 -7.18
CA GLU A 405 26.42 0.53 -5.78
C GLU A 405 25.55 -0.34 -4.87
N ASP A 406 24.24 -0.38 -5.10
CA ASP A 406 23.25 -0.89 -4.13
C ASP A 406 22.53 -2.15 -4.62
N ALA A 407 22.89 -3.30 -4.08
CA ALA A 407 22.27 -4.58 -4.43
C ALA A 407 20.82 -4.68 -3.92
N ALA A 408 20.53 -4.09 -2.76
CA ALA A 408 19.25 -4.25 -2.07
C ALA A 408 18.11 -3.57 -2.82
N ARG A 409 18.30 -2.34 -3.31
CA ARG A 409 17.26 -1.65 -4.11
C ARG A 409 16.91 -2.42 -5.38
N SER A 410 17.93 -2.92 -6.07
CA SER A 410 17.74 -3.74 -7.28
C SER A 410 17.00 -5.04 -6.95
N PHE A 411 17.38 -5.70 -5.86
CA PHE A 411 16.71 -6.92 -5.40
C PHE A 411 15.24 -6.67 -5.04
N HIS A 412 14.90 -5.60 -4.32
CA HIS A 412 13.50 -5.36 -3.93
C HIS A 412 12.58 -5.03 -5.11
N LEU A 413 13.08 -4.41 -6.19
CA LEU A 413 12.29 -4.28 -7.42
C LEU A 413 12.09 -5.64 -8.08
N ALA A 414 13.12 -6.48 -8.14
CA ALA A 414 12.99 -7.86 -8.64
C ALA A 414 12.01 -8.70 -7.80
N GLU A 415 12.09 -8.60 -6.47
CA GLU A 415 11.22 -9.27 -5.52
C GLU A 415 9.75 -8.87 -5.72
N MET A 416 9.49 -7.57 -5.91
CA MET A 416 8.15 -7.05 -6.20
C MET A 416 7.60 -7.65 -7.49
N ILE A 417 8.40 -7.64 -8.57
CA ILE A 417 8.01 -8.19 -9.87
C ILE A 417 7.69 -9.69 -9.78
N LEU A 418 8.49 -10.46 -9.03
CA LEU A 418 8.30 -11.90 -8.82
C LEU A 418 6.95 -12.22 -8.14
N GLN A 419 6.38 -11.32 -7.34
CA GLN A 419 5.07 -11.56 -6.70
C GLN A 419 3.93 -11.68 -7.72
N HIS A 420 4.10 -11.11 -8.92
CA HIS A 420 3.08 -11.12 -9.98
C HIS A 420 3.23 -12.29 -10.96
N ASP A 421 3.97 -13.35 -10.59
CA ASP A 421 4.22 -14.52 -11.45
C ASP A 421 4.94 -14.15 -12.76
N ILE A 422 5.77 -13.10 -12.70
CA ILE A 422 6.65 -12.65 -13.79
C ILE A 422 8.04 -13.26 -13.58
N GLU A 423 8.61 -13.84 -14.62
CA GLU A 423 9.98 -14.35 -14.58
C GLU A 423 11.00 -13.21 -14.61
N VAL A 424 11.97 -13.30 -13.69
CA VAL A 424 13.09 -12.37 -13.54
C VAL A 424 14.39 -13.16 -13.55
N PHE A 425 15.44 -12.59 -14.16
CA PHE A 425 16.73 -13.25 -14.33
C PHE A 425 17.87 -12.38 -13.78
N ALA A 426 18.74 -12.93 -12.94
CA ALA A 426 19.94 -12.24 -12.45
C ALA A 426 21.10 -12.38 -13.44
N LEU A 427 21.91 -11.33 -13.57
CA LEU A 427 23.14 -11.38 -14.37
C LEU A 427 24.21 -12.29 -13.73
N ASN A 428 24.88 -13.10 -14.55
CA ASN A 428 26.01 -13.93 -14.15
C ASN A 428 27.38 -13.28 -14.40
N GLU A 429 27.41 -12.16 -15.14
CA GLU A 429 28.60 -11.36 -15.45
C GLU A 429 28.23 -9.87 -15.60
N ASP A 430 29.22 -8.99 -15.45
CA ASP A 430 29.04 -7.56 -15.69
C ASP A 430 28.86 -7.29 -17.19
N ILE A 431 27.93 -6.40 -17.54
CA ILE A 431 27.70 -6.00 -18.92
C ILE A 431 27.54 -4.47 -19.01
N THR A 432 27.96 -3.91 -20.14
CA THR A 432 27.71 -2.50 -20.48
C THR A 432 26.84 -2.43 -21.72
N ILE A 433 25.71 -1.75 -21.63
CA ILE A 433 24.78 -1.54 -22.75
C ILE A 433 24.60 -0.05 -22.94
N ASN A 434 24.87 0.47 -24.15
CA ASN A 434 24.73 1.90 -24.47
C ASN A 434 25.41 2.84 -23.45
N SER A 435 26.60 2.47 -22.98
CA SER A 435 27.40 3.20 -21.96
C SER A 435 26.78 3.24 -20.56
N VAL A 436 25.81 2.36 -20.27
CA VAL A 436 25.28 2.13 -18.92
C VAL A 436 25.79 0.78 -18.44
N ASP A 437 26.39 0.77 -17.26
CA ASP A 437 26.97 -0.43 -16.65
C ASP A 437 25.93 -1.14 -15.78
N PHE A 438 25.82 -2.46 -15.97
CA PHE A 438 25.01 -3.36 -15.17
C PHE A 438 25.90 -4.42 -14.55
N GLN A 439 26.02 -4.40 -13.24
CA GLN A 439 26.88 -5.32 -12.50
C GLN A 439 26.18 -6.63 -12.18
N LYS A 440 26.96 -7.71 -12.20
CA LYS A 440 26.61 -9.03 -11.66
C LYS A 440 26.11 -8.89 -10.22
N GLU A 441 25.13 -9.71 -9.84
CA GLU A 441 24.50 -9.74 -8.50
C GLU A 441 23.72 -8.47 -8.10
N LYS A 442 23.80 -7.38 -8.87
CA LYS A 442 23.08 -6.12 -8.62
C LYS A 442 22.15 -5.70 -9.76
N SER A 443 22.02 -6.53 -10.79
CA SER A 443 21.22 -6.22 -11.98
C SER A 443 20.41 -7.42 -12.43
N TYR A 444 19.22 -7.13 -12.96
CA TYR A 444 18.21 -8.10 -13.32
C TYR A 444 17.60 -7.81 -14.69
N ILE A 445 17.17 -8.86 -15.38
CA ILE A 445 16.48 -8.81 -16.67
C ILE A 445 15.07 -9.36 -16.52
N VAL A 446 14.09 -8.67 -17.11
CA VAL A 446 12.69 -9.07 -17.19
C VAL A 446 12.31 -9.20 -18.67
N PRO A 447 12.24 -10.44 -19.21
CA PRO A 447 11.81 -10.68 -20.58
C PRO A 447 10.36 -10.25 -20.80
N LEU A 448 10.07 -9.68 -21.96
CA LEU A 448 8.71 -9.24 -22.33
C LEU A 448 7.83 -10.38 -22.84
N LYS A 449 8.44 -11.44 -23.42
CA LYS A 449 7.71 -12.58 -23.99
C LYS A 449 7.21 -13.54 -22.91
N GLN A 450 6.25 -13.08 -22.13
CA GLN A 450 5.58 -13.79 -21.05
C GLN A 450 4.08 -13.42 -21.06
N PRO A 451 3.19 -14.23 -20.46
CA PRO A 451 1.76 -13.91 -20.41
C PRO A 451 1.48 -12.52 -19.82
N GLN A 452 2.30 -12.07 -18.87
CA GLN A 452 2.16 -10.81 -18.16
C GLN A 452 2.74 -9.59 -18.92
N TYR A 453 2.96 -9.67 -20.24
CA TYR A 453 3.54 -8.60 -21.06
C TYR A 453 2.99 -7.19 -20.72
N ASN A 454 1.67 -7.02 -20.70
CA ASN A 454 1.04 -5.72 -20.44
C ASN A 454 1.35 -5.18 -19.04
N LEU A 455 1.38 -6.04 -18.01
CA LEU A 455 1.76 -5.66 -16.64
C LEU A 455 3.24 -5.28 -16.57
N ILE A 456 4.12 -6.01 -17.26
CA ILE A 456 5.55 -5.64 -17.36
C ILE A 456 5.68 -4.25 -18.01
N LYS A 457 4.96 -3.97 -19.11
CA LYS A 457 4.96 -2.63 -19.71
C LYS A 457 4.52 -1.56 -18.71
N ALA A 458 3.45 -1.81 -17.94
CA ALA A 458 2.96 -0.87 -16.94
C ALA A 458 3.96 -0.57 -15.81
N ILE A 459 4.81 -1.53 -15.43
CA ILE A 459 5.85 -1.36 -14.40
C ILE A 459 6.99 -0.44 -14.88
N PHE A 460 7.33 -0.52 -16.18
CA PHE A 460 8.48 0.17 -16.76
C PHE A 460 8.11 1.40 -17.61
N GLU A 461 6.82 1.64 -17.89
CA GLU A 461 6.40 2.72 -18.79
C GLU A 461 6.73 4.11 -18.25
N THR A 462 7.00 5.02 -19.18
CA THR A 462 7.11 6.45 -18.92
C THR A 462 6.07 7.12 -19.81
N ARG A 463 5.18 7.91 -19.19
CA ARG A 463 4.06 8.54 -19.90
C ARG A 463 3.94 10.00 -19.48
N THR A 464 3.83 10.88 -20.47
CA THR A 464 3.61 12.33 -20.26
C THR A 464 2.47 12.88 -21.11
N ASP A 465 1.79 12.02 -21.88
CA ASP A 465 0.69 12.37 -22.76
C ASP A 465 -0.56 11.55 -22.40
N PHE A 466 -1.69 12.24 -22.34
CA PHE A 466 -2.95 11.73 -21.78
C PHE A 466 -4.14 12.28 -22.54
N GLN A 467 -5.19 11.47 -22.68
CA GLN A 467 -6.46 11.90 -23.27
C GLN A 467 -7.24 12.85 -22.35
N ASP A 468 -7.12 12.69 -21.05
CA ASP A 468 -7.74 13.52 -20.00
C ASP A 468 -6.65 13.97 -19.01
N SER A 469 -6.81 15.16 -18.44
CA SER A 469 -5.90 15.77 -17.46
C SER A 469 -6.30 15.50 -16.00
N LEU A 470 -7.38 14.76 -15.80
CA LEU A 470 -7.96 14.50 -14.49
C LEU A 470 -7.64 13.07 -14.05
N PHE A 471 -7.05 12.96 -12.86
CA PHE A 471 -6.69 11.68 -12.25
C PHE A 471 -7.34 11.59 -10.89
N TYR A 472 -7.80 10.40 -10.51
CA TYR A 472 -8.37 10.13 -9.21
C TYR A 472 -7.28 10.01 -8.13
N ASP A 473 -6.10 9.48 -8.44
CA ASP A 473 -5.05 9.22 -7.45
C ASP A 473 -3.65 9.65 -7.88
N VAL A 474 -3.06 8.95 -8.87
CA VAL A 474 -1.71 9.19 -9.38
C VAL A 474 -1.71 9.17 -10.89
N SER A 475 -0.80 9.93 -11.50
CA SER A 475 -0.60 9.98 -12.95
C SER A 475 0.64 9.19 -13.41
N ALA A 476 1.55 8.82 -12.50
CA ALA A 476 2.74 8.02 -12.80
C ALA A 476 3.17 7.08 -11.67
N TRP A 477 3.79 5.95 -12.05
CA TRP A 477 4.36 4.93 -11.17
C TRP A 477 5.53 4.17 -11.83
N THR A 478 6.40 4.84 -12.60
CA THR A 478 7.56 4.18 -13.23
C THR A 478 8.50 3.59 -12.17
N MET A 479 8.46 2.27 -11.98
CA MET A 479 9.05 1.63 -10.80
C MET A 479 10.59 1.79 -10.72
N PRO A 480 11.36 1.63 -11.80
CA PRO A 480 12.81 1.88 -11.74
C PRO A 480 13.17 3.30 -11.27
N MET A 481 12.33 4.31 -11.55
CA MET A 481 12.53 5.68 -11.07
C MET A 481 12.30 5.78 -9.55
N SER A 482 11.23 5.15 -9.02
CA SER A 482 10.94 5.12 -7.57
C SER A 482 12.05 4.43 -6.77
N PHE A 483 12.73 3.44 -7.37
CA PHE A 483 13.88 2.76 -6.78
C PHE A 483 15.23 3.45 -7.07
N ASN A 484 15.24 4.51 -7.90
CA ASN A 484 16.43 5.21 -8.39
C ASN A 484 17.48 4.24 -8.95
N LEU A 485 17.04 3.41 -9.91
CA LEU A 485 17.85 2.42 -10.61
C LEU A 485 18.10 2.86 -12.05
N ASP A 486 19.28 2.51 -12.57
CA ASP A 486 19.51 2.56 -14.01
C ASP A 486 18.66 1.47 -14.67
N TYR A 487 18.00 1.79 -15.77
CA TYR A 487 17.18 0.81 -16.50
C TYR A 487 17.09 1.13 -17.99
N MET A 488 16.87 0.10 -18.81
CA MET A 488 16.65 0.26 -20.25
C MET A 488 15.91 -0.92 -20.87
N ALA A 489 15.29 -0.65 -22.00
CA ALA A 489 14.76 -1.69 -22.87
C ALA A 489 15.88 -2.34 -23.70
N MET A 490 15.80 -3.65 -23.89
CA MET A 490 16.77 -4.47 -24.62
C MET A 490 16.16 -5.01 -25.92
N SER A 491 16.96 -5.10 -26.98
CA SER A 491 16.58 -5.80 -28.22
C SER A 491 16.89 -7.30 -28.15
N SER A 492 16.32 -8.10 -29.05
CA SER A 492 16.56 -9.55 -29.16
C SER A 492 18.03 -9.91 -29.27
N ARG A 493 18.82 -9.11 -30.00
CA ARG A 493 20.26 -9.35 -30.18
C ARG A 493 21.02 -9.32 -28.86
N ILE A 494 20.68 -8.39 -27.98
CA ILE A 494 21.37 -8.20 -26.70
C ILE A 494 20.88 -9.27 -25.70
N LEU A 495 19.57 -9.55 -25.68
CA LEU A 495 19.00 -10.56 -24.80
C LEU A 495 19.58 -11.96 -25.05
N ASN A 496 19.73 -12.36 -26.31
CA ASN A 496 20.19 -13.71 -26.68
C ASN A 496 21.64 -14.02 -26.30
N VAL A 497 22.45 -13.00 -26.00
CA VAL A 497 23.85 -13.16 -25.59
C VAL A 497 24.06 -12.96 -24.09
N ALA A 498 23.01 -12.59 -23.35
CA ALA A 498 23.12 -12.33 -21.91
C ALA A 498 23.27 -13.65 -21.13
N ASN A 499 24.32 -13.75 -20.33
CA ASN A 499 24.52 -14.87 -19.40
C ASN A 499 23.75 -14.60 -18.11
N VAL A 500 22.66 -15.33 -17.88
CA VAL A 500 21.73 -15.08 -16.77
C VAL A 500 21.22 -16.35 -16.09
N THR A 501 20.75 -16.21 -14.86
CA THR A 501 20.12 -17.27 -14.07
C THR A 501 18.71 -16.83 -13.67
N LYS A 502 17.71 -17.69 -13.84
CA LYS A 502 16.33 -17.41 -13.41
C LYS A 502 16.27 -17.31 -11.89
N LEU A 503 15.58 -16.31 -11.37
CA LEU A 503 15.29 -16.18 -9.95
C LEU A 503 14.11 -17.06 -9.54
N GLU A 504 14.21 -17.64 -8.35
CA GLU A 504 13.10 -18.33 -7.70
C GLU A 504 12.23 -17.34 -6.92
N LYS A 505 10.95 -17.70 -6.69
CA LYS A 505 10.00 -16.80 -6.03
C LYS A 505 10.34 -16.53 -4.55
N ASP A 506 11.05 -17.45 -3.90
CA ASP A 506 11.51 -17.37 -2.51
C ASP A 506 12.98 -16.94 -2.38
N GLU A 507 13.58 -16.41 -3.46
CA GLU A 507 14.92 -15.84 -3.45
C GLU A 507 15.06 -14.80 -2.33
N LYS A 508 16.24 -14.75 -1.73
CA LYS A 508 16.56 -13.81 -0.64
C LYS A 508 17.68 -12.90 -1.05
N LEU A 509 17.68 -11.69 -0.49
CA LEU A 509 18.79 -10.78 -0.64
C LEU A 509 20.09 -11.47 -0.20
N LYS A 510 21.13 -11.36 -1.03
CA LYS A 510 22.45 -11.92 -0.74
C LYS A 510 22.99 -11.32 0.57
N LYS A 511 23.55 -12.18 1.42
CA LYS A 511 24.16 -11.76 2.68
C LYS A 511 25.43 -10.94 2.45
N GLY A 512 25.72 -10.02 3.36
CA GLY A 512 26.95 -9.25 3.38
C GLY A 512 28.15 -10.07 3.83
N GLU A 513 29.34 -9.64 3.44
CA GLU A 513 30.61 -10.32 3.73
C GLU A 513 31.49 -9.51 4.70
N MET A 514 32.16 -10.22 5.61
CA MET A 514 33.20 -9.63 6.48
C MET A 514 34.56 -9.73 5.79
N LEU A 515 34.95 -8.67 5.09
CA LEU A 515 36.22 -8.50 4.38
C LEU A 515 37.27 -7.85 5.30
N ALA A 516 37.43 -8.41 6.50
CA ALA A 516 38.26 -7.87 7.57
C ALA A 516 38.77 -8.97 8.51
N GLU A 517 39.90 -8.71 9.17
CA GLU A 517 40.45 -9.53 10.23
C GLU A 517 40.15 -8.93 11.60
N GLU A 518 39.97 -9.76 12.63
CA GLU A 518 39.73 -9.30 14.00
C GLU A 518 40.84 -8.36 14.52
N LYS A 519 42.08 -8.53 14.01
CA LYS A 519 43.23 -7.72 14.39
C LYS A 519 43.23 -6.31 13.81
N ASP A 520 42.36 -5.97 12.85
CA ASP A 520 42.33 -4.66 12.19
C ASP A 520 42.08 -3.52 13.18
N LEU A 521 42.59 -2.32 12.91
CA LEU A 521 42.48 -1.16 13.79
C LEU A 521 41.02 -0.67 13.92
N ALA A 522 40.30 -0.68 12.80
CA ALA A 522 38.91 -0.29 12.70
C ALA A 522 38.25 -1.01 11.53
N PHE A 523 36.95 -0.82 11.38
CA PHE A 523 36.15 -1.40 10.30
C PHE A 523 35.39 -0.28 9.60
N ALA A 524 35.05 -0.47 8.32
CA ALA A 524 34.24 0.47 7.58
C ALA A 524 33.23 -0.21 6.66
N PHE A 525 32.12 0.46 6.40
CA PHE A 525 31.15 0.10 5.38
C PHE A 525 30.66 1.33 4.64
N GLU A 526 30.34 1.15 3.36
CA GLU A 526 29.88 2.22 2.48
C GLU A 526 28.46 2.64 2.84
N TRP A 527 28.18 3.93 2.66
CA TRP A 527 26.84 4.47 2.89
C TRP A 527 25.91 4.33 1.67
N SER A 528 26.46 3.84 0.55
CA SER A 528 25.71 3.62 -0.68
C SER A 528 24.74 2.44 -0.62
N ASP A 529 24.96 1.47 0.28
CA ASP A 529 24.03 0.36 0.51
C ASP A 529 22.73 0.83 1.19
N TYR A 530 21.58 0.29 0.77
CA TYR A 530 20.26 0.72 1.28
C TYR A 530 20.11 0.58 2.80
N TYR A 531 20.64 -0.52 3.37
CA TYR A 531 20.53 -0.84 4.80
C TYR A 531 21.67 -0.27 5.65
N ALA A 532 22.57 0.56 5.08
CA ALA A 532 23.66 1.18 5.84
C ALA A 532 23.16 2.00 7.05
N PRO A 533 22.03 2.73 6.99
CA PRO A 533 21.45 3.40 8.16
C PRO A 533 21.05 2.44 9.28
N LYS A 534 20.48 1.27 8.95
CA LYS A 534 20.11 0.23 9.92
C LYS A 534 21.35 -0.33 10.61
N LEU A 535 22.38 -0.71 9.86
CA LEU A 535 23.64 -1.20 10.43
C LEU A 535 24.31 -0.14 11.32
N ALA A 536 24.37 1.12 10.88
CA ALA A 536 24.94 2.20 11.69
C ALA A 536 24.17 2.43 13.00
N TYR A 537 22.84 2.39 12.96
CA TYR A 537 22.00 2.48 14.15
C TYR A 537 22.27 1.32 15.11
N GLN A 538 22.25 0.08 14.63
CA GLN A 538 22.51 -1.11 15.45
C GLN A 538 23.91 -1.06 16.11
N MET A 539 24.93 -0.56 15.40
CA MET A 539 26.26 -0.36 15.98
C MET A 539 26.29 0.73 17.06
N LEU A 540 25.55 1.84 16.86
CA LEU A 540 25.39 2.90 17.87
C LEU A 540 24.69 2.37 19.13
N SER A 541 23.57 1.66 18.98
CA SER A 541 22.79 1.11 20.09
C SER A 541 23.52 -0.01 20.85
N ASN A 542 24.42 -0.74 20.18
CA ASN A 542 25.34 -1.69 20.82
C ASN A 542 26.50 -1.01 21.57
N GLY A 543 26.57 0.32 21.54
CA GLY A 543 27.51 1.13 22.31
C GLY A 543 28.89 1.30 21.67
N HIS A 544 29.05 0.94 20.39
CA HIS A 544 30.30 1.04 19.65
C HIS A 544 30.60 2.49 19.24
N LEU A 545 31.87 2.80 18.95
CA LEU A 545 32.23 4.12 18.40
C LEU A 545 31.99 4.11 16.90
N VAL A 546 30.93 4.78 16.47
CA VAL A 546 30.55 4.95 15.07
C VAL A 546 30.88 6.38 14.63
N ARG A 547 31.51 6.50 13.46
CA ARG A 547 31.97 7.76 12.89
C ARG A 547 31.62 7.83 11.41
N VAL A 548 31.49 9.03 10.87
CA VAL A 548 31.22 9.27 9.44
C VAL A 548 32.37 10.03 8.81
N ALA A 549 32.81 9.61 7.63
CA ALA A 549 33.84 10.30 6.86
C ALA A 549 33.22 11.30 5.87
N HIS A 550 33.69 12.55 5.87
CA HIS A 550 33.21 13.60 4.96
C HIS A 550 34.03 13.72 3.67
N GLU A 551 35.17 13.03 3.59
CA GLU A 551 36.03 12.95 2.41
C GLU A 551 36.38 11.50 2.08
N PRO A 552 36.59 11.16 0.79
CA PRO A 552 36.98 9.82 0.40
C PRO A 552 38.37 9.46 0.91
N PHE A 553 38.61 8.18 1.12
CA PHE A 553 39.92 7.66 1.51
C PHE A 553 40.15 6.24 0.97
N LYS A 554 41.41 5.82 0.92
CA LYS A 554 41.83 4.54 0.34
C LYS A 554 42.41 3.63 1.43
N LEU A 555 41.92 2.40 1.45
CA LEU A 555 42.48 1.33 2.26
C LEU A 555 43.79 0.82 1.66
N GLU A 556 44.59 0.12 2.48
CA GLU A 556 45.83 -0.53 2.03
C GLU A 556 45.58 -1.59 0.94
N SER A 557 44.39 -2.21 0.95
CA SER A 557 43.92 -3.13 -0.10
C SER A 557 43.71 -2.47 -1.47
N GLY A 558 43.73 -1.13 -1.53
CA GLY A 558 43.42 -0.35 -2.72
C GLY A 558 41.93 0.00 -2.88
N LYS A 559 41.05 -0.52 -2.03
CA LYS A 559 39.62 -0.13 -2.01
C LYS A 559 39.50 1.35 -1.65
N GLU A 560 38.90 2.11 -2.55
CA GLU A 560 38.49 3.50 -2.30
C GLU A 560 37.11 3.51 -1.65
N LEU A 561 37.01 4.21 -0.52
CA LEU A 561 35.80 4.41 0.27
C LEU A 561 35.28 5.83 0.09
N GLN A 562 33.98 5.98 -0.15
CA GLN A 562 33.38 7.25 -0.56
C GLN A 562 32.93 8.12 0.63
N LYS A 563 32.53 9.37 0.32
CA LYS A 563 31.92 10.28 1.31
C LYS A 563 30.69 9.63 1.94
N GLY A 564 30.53 9.82 3.25
CA GLY A 564 29.48 9.19 4.04
C GLY A 564 29.87 7.83 4.61
N THR A 565 31.00 7.23 4.19
CA THR A 565 31.49 5.96 4.74
C THR A 565 31.46 5.96 6.26
N ILE A 566 30.90 4.89 6.83
CA ILE A 566 30.81 4.70 8.27
C ILE A 566 32.04 3.93 8.73
N ILE A 567 32.70 4.47 9.76
CA ILE A 567 33.86 3.86 10.41
C ILE A 567 33.45 3.44 11.82
N VAL A 568 33.64 2.17 12.13
CA VAL A 568 33.37 1.60 13.45
C VAL A 568 34.67 1.14 14.11
N SER A 569 34.84 1.50 15.38
CA SER A 569 36.04 1.16 16.16
C SER A 569 35.71 1.05 17.64
N THR A 570 36.67 0.59 18.44
CA THR A 570 36.55 0.63 19.91
C THR A 570 36.72 2.05 20.43
N LYS A 571 36.11 2.36 21.59
CA LYS A 571 36.35 3.62 22.31
C LYS A 571 37.79 3.67 22.83
N ARG A 572 38.29 4.88 23.14
CA ARG A 572 39.70 5.11 23.54
C ARG A 572 40.13 4.35 24.79
N ASP A 573 39.20 4.03 25.67
CA ASP A 573 39.36 3.37 26.96
C ASP A 573 38.78 1.94 26.99
N ALA A 574 38.51 1.36 25.81
CA ALA A 574 37.91 0.05 25.71
C ALA A 574 38.82 -1.06 26.28
N LYS A 575 38.22 -2.03 26.95
CA LYS A 575 38.88 -3.24 27.43
C LYS A 575 39.28 -4.14 26.26
N GLU A 576 40.19 -5.07 26.51
CA GLU A 576 40.75 -5.98 25.50
C GLU A 576 39.66 -6.85 24.82
N ASP A 577 38.63 -7.27 25.56
CA ASP A 577 37.49 -8.05 25.06
C ASP A 577 36.52 -7.25 24.17
N ALA A 578 36.59 -5.91 24.20
CA ALA A 578 35.69 -5.06 23.40
C ALA A 578 35.95 -5.19 21.89
N LYS A 579 37.17 -5.53 21.49
CA LYS A 579 37.54 -5.68 20.07
C LYS A 579 36.98 -6.98 19.48
N GLU A 580 37.11 -8.07 20.22
CA GLU A 580 36.50 -9.36 19.86
C GLU A 580 34.99 -9.19 19.73
N LYS A 581 34.33 -8.56 20.72
CA LYS A 581 32.90 -8.28 20.66
C LYS A 581 32.51 -7.43 19.45
N LEU A 582 33.24 -6.35 19.17
CA LEU A 582 33.00 -5.49 18.00
C LEU A 582 33.06 -6.30 16.69
N TYR A 583 34.08 -7.15 16.53
CA TYR A 583 34.23 -7.98 15.33
C TYR A 583 33.07 -8.97 15.18
N GLN A 584 32.65 -9.63 16.26
CA GLN A 584 31.53 -10.58 16.23
C GLN A 584 30.19 -9.89 15.95
N ASP A 585 29.94 -8.73 16.58
CA ASP A 585 28.74 -7.92 16.33
C ASP A 585 28.70 -7.48 14.86
N LEU A 586 29.80 -6.93 14.32
CA LEU A 586 29.86 -6.51 12.91
C LEU A 586 29.68 -7.66 11.95
N LYS A 587 30.33 -8.81 12.18
CA LYS A 587 30.20 -9.97 11.30
C LYS A 587 28.74 -10.43 11.20
N LYS A 588 28.06 -10.54 12.34
CA LYS A 588 26.65 -10.91 12.39
C LYS A 588 25.77 -9.87 11.67
N LEU A 589 25.95 -8.59 12.00
CA LEU A 589 25.11 -7.53 11.47
C LEU A 589 25.38 -7.24 9.99
N ALA A 590 26.60 -7.47 9.49
CA ALA A 590 26.93 -7.41 8.07
C ALA A 590 26.13 -8.44 7.26
N GLU A 591 26.07 -9.69 7.75
CA GLU A 591 25.29 -10.76 7.13
C GLU A 591 23.79 -10.44 7.13
N GLU A 592 23.26 -9.97 8.27
CA GLU A 592 21.82 -9.66 8.45
C GLU A 592 21.34 -8.46 7.62
N ASN A 593 22.22 -7.49 7.36
CA ASN A 593 21.88 -6.26 6.63
C ASN A 593 22.33 -6.27 5.16
N ALA A 594 22.90 -7.37 4.67
CA ALA A 594 23.41 -7.47 3.30
C ALA A 594 24.49 -6.43 2.95
N ILE A 595 25.40 -6.13 3.88
CA ILE A 595 26.44 -5.10 3.71
C ILE A 595 27.83 -5.71 3.85
N ASN A 596 28.73 -5.33 2.94
CA ASN A 596 30.13 -5.70 3.04
C ASN A 596 30.88 -4.77 3.99
N VAL A 597 31.61 -5.36 4.95
CA VAL A 597 32.41 -4.63 5.94
C VAL A 597 33.89 -4.85 5.65
N TYR A 598 34.65 -3.76 5.58
CA TYR A 598 36.07 -3.75 5.25
C TYR A 598 36.95 -3.48 6.47
N GLY A 599 38.08 -4.16 6.54
CA GLY A 599 39.10 -3.95 7.56
C GLY A 599 39.97 -2.72 7.29
N ILE A 600 40.26 -1.94 8.33
CA ILE A 600 41.24 -0.85 8.29
C ILE A 600 42.44 -1.27 9.14
N SER A 601 43.51 -1.72 8.49
CA SER A 601 44.73 -2.22 9.15
C SER A 601 45.53 -1.12 9.88
N SER A 602 45.48 0.11 9.38
CA SER A 602 46.30 1.23 9.84
C SER A 602 45.54 2.55 9.87
N GLY A 603 45.92 3.44 10.79
CA GLY A 603 45.39 4.81 10.84
C GLY A 603 45.91 5.71 9.72
N LEU A 604 46.95 5.27 9.01
CA LEU A 604 47.52 5.91 7.83
C LEU A 604 46.86 5.34 6.57
N THR A 605 45.92 6.08 5.99
CA THR A 605 45.16 5.71 4.79
C THR A 605 45.54 6.63 3.62
N GLY A 606 45.20 6.26 2.39
CA GLY A 606 45.36 7.17 1.26
C GLY A 606 44.27 8.26 1.31
N GLY A 607 44.63 9.54 1.20
CA GLY A 607 43.67 10.64 1.36
C GLY A 607 43.59 11.11 2.82
N ILE A 608 42.38 11.25 3.38
CA ILE A 608 42.23 11.57 4.81
C ILE A 608 42.63 10.36 5.67
N ASN A 609 43.25 10.63 6.82
CA ASN A 609 43.65 9.62 7.81
C ASN A 609 42.57 9.39 8.86
N LEU A 610 42.64 8.28 9.59
CA LEU A 610 41.62 7.87 10.56
C LEU A 610 41.46 8.81 11.77
N GLY A 611 42.43 9.71 11.98
CA GLY A 611 42.39 10.79 12.97
C GLY A 611 42.09 12.18 12.38
N SER A 612 41.64 12.25 11.13
CA SER A 612 41.32 13.50 10.44
C SER A 612 40.17 14.26 11.11
N PRO A 613 40.20 15.61 11.13
CA PRO A 613 39.05 16.43 11.53
C PRO A 613 37.86 16.32 10.56
N ASN A 614 38.02 15.72 9.38
CA ASN A 614 36.92 15.45 8.44
C ASN A 614 36.17 14.15 8.76
N ILE A 615 36.28 13.65 10.00
CA ILE A 615 35.61 12.44 10.47
C ILE A 615 34.87 12.78 11.78
N ASP A 616 33.55 12.80 11.71
CA ASP A 616 32.71 13.15 12.85
C ASP A 616 32.23 11.91 13.61
N VAL A 617 32.07 12.06 14.93
CA VAL A 617 31.48 11.03 15.79
C VAL A 617 29.96 11.12 15.68
N LEU A 618 29.33 10.02 15.25
CA LEU A 618 27.87 9.95 15.19
C LEU A 618 27.28 9.78 16.59
N LYS A 619 26.10 10.38 16.77
CA LYS A 619 25.28 10.20 17.97
C LYS A 619 24.09 9.31 17.60
N GLU A 620 23.70 8.46 18.53
CA GLU A 620 22.49 7.65 18.37
C GLU A 620 21.27 8.57 18.21
N PRO A 621 20.51 8.43 17.10
CA PRO A 621 19.30 9.22 16.91
C PRO A 621 18.19 8.73 17.85
N LYS A 622 17.53 9.68 18.51
CA LYS A 622 16.30 9.44 19.29
C LYS A 622 15.17 10.16 18.59
N ILE A 623 14.28 9.40 17.96
CA ILE A 623 13.30 9.92 17.00
C ILE A 623 11.91 9.91 17.63
N ALA A 624 11.21 11.05 17.53
CA ALA A 624 9.78 11.13 17.75
C ALA A 624 9.06 11.50 16.45
N LEU A 625 7.94 10.84 16.18
CA LEU A 625 7.03 11.16 15.08
C LEU A 625 5.75 11.76 15.65
N LEU A 626 5.38 12.95 15.19
CA LEU A 626 4.10 13.53 15.58
C LEU A 626 2.95 12.73 14.97
N VAL A 627 1.98 12.38 15.80
CA VAL A 627 0.77 11.60 15.45
C VAL A 627 -0.48 12.23 16.08
N SER A 628 -1.67 11.67 15.83
CA SER A 628 -2.98 12.16 16.33
C SER A 628 -3.55 13.36 15.55
N MET A 629 -4.50 14.09 16.14
CA MET A 629 -5.24 15.17 15.53
C MET A 629 -4.31 16.16 14.80
N GLY A 630 -4.75 16.59 13.62
CA GLY A 630 -4.01 17.51 12.77
C GLY A 630 -2.91 16.86 11.91
N VAL A 631 -2.60 15.57 12.09
CA VAL A 631 -1.58 14.84 11.31
C VAL A 631 -2.22 13.92 10.27
N ASN A 632 -1.69 13.91 9.05
CA ASN A 632 -2.05 12.93 8.03
C ASN A 632 -1.57 11.53 8.44
N SER A 633 -2.50 10.61 8.67
CA SER A 633 -2.17 9.25 9.15
C SER A 633 -1.41 8.43 8.13
N LEU A 634 -1.70 8.57 6.83
CA LEU A 634 -1.02 7.80 5.78
C LEU A 634 0.48 8.15 5.74
N GLU A 635 0.82 9.45 5.72
CA GLU A 635 2.22 9.90 5.68
C GLU A 635 2.96 9.61 7.00
N ALA A 636 2.29 9.72 8.15
CA ALA A 636 2.87 9.27 9.41
C ALA A 636 3.13 7.76 9.40
N GLY A 637 2.22 6.98 8.82
CA GLY A 637 2.35 5.55 8.60
C GLY A 637 3.55 5.17 7.74
N GLU A 638 3.78 5.90 6.65
CA GLU A 638 4.95 5.74 5.78
C GLU A 638 6.28 5.90 6.53
N ILE A 639 6.38 6.94 7.37
CA ILE A 639 7.56 7.20 8.20
C ILE A 639 7.73 6.11 9.27
N TRP A 640 6.64 5.74 9.94
CA TRP A 640 6.66 4.69 10.97
C TRP A 640 7.13 3.36 10.37
N HIS A 641 6.56 2.94 9.24
CA HIS A 641 6.95 1.72 8.55
C HIS A 641 8.40 1.73 8.06
N LEU A 642 8.89 2.84 7.51
CA LEU A 642 10.29 2.96 7.10
C LEU A 642 11.23 2.72 8.29
N LEU A 643 10.99 3.41 9.40
CA LEU A 643 11.89 3.34 10.55
C LEU A 643 11.75 2.01 11.30
N ASP A 644 10.53 1.58 11.58
CA ASP A 644 10.25 0.36 12.36
C ASP A 644 10.50 -0.92 11.56
N GLN A 645 9.84 -1.08 10.41
CA GLN A 645 9.88 -2.34 9.66
C GLN A 645 11.12 -2.49 8.79
N ARG A 646 11.51 -1.44 8.07
CA ARG A 646 12.66 -1.55 7.14
C ARG A 646 13.99 -1.36 7.85
N MET A 647 14.06 -0.34 8.70
CA MET A 647 15.32 0.07 9.31
C MET A 647 15.54 -0.49 10.73
N ASP A 648 14.54 -1.12 11.35
CA ASP A 648 14.66 -1.65 12.72
C ASP A 648 15.13 -0.57 13.72
N ILE A 649 14.64 0.65 13.54
CA ILE A 649 14.92 1.82 14.36
C ILE A 649 13.68 2.14 15.19
N PRO A 650 13.77 2.08 16.54
CA PRO A 650 12.66 2.41 17.41
C PRO A 650 12.29 3.88 17.28
N ILE A 651 10.99 4.13 17.14
CA ILE A 651 10.42 5.47 16.99
C ILE A 651 9.35 5.71 18.05
N THR A 652 9.34 6.91 18.64
CA THR A 652 8.28 7.31 19.55
C THR A 652 7.14 7.97 18.80
N LEU A 653 5.96 7.34 18.78
CA LEU A 653 4.73 7.97 18.27
C LEU A 653 4.22 9.00 19.30
N LEU A 654 4.56 10.27 19.10
CA LEU A 654 4.23 11.38 19.99
C LEU A 654 2.92 12.06 19.57
N ALA A 655 1.85 11.77 20.31
CA ALA A 655 0.56 12.44 20.10
C ALA A 655 0.70 13.97 20.23
N THR A 656 0.15 14.71 19.27
CA THR A 656 0.25 16.18 19.20
C THR A 656 -0.27 16.86 20.46
N GLU A 657 -1.30 16.32 21.12
CA GLU A 657 -1.86 16.84 22.37
C GLU A 657 -0.89 16.75 23.56
N ARG A 658 0.19 15.96 23.43
CA ARG A 658 1.23 15.80 24.46
C ARG A 658 2.49 16.61 24.18
N LEU A 659 2.55 17.38 23.09
CA LEU A 659 3.76 18.09 22.66
C LEU A 659 4.27 19.05 23.75
N SER A 660 3.40 19.93 24.26
CA SER A 660 3.78 20.88 25.32
C SER A 660 4.01 20.26 26.69
N SER A 661 3.51 19.06 26.98
CA SER A 661 3.72 18.37 28.27
C SER A 661 4.89 17.38 28.27
N SER A 662 5.41 16.98 27.11
CA SER A 662 6.48 15.97 26.99
C SER A 662 7.90 16.55 27.10
N GLU A 663 8.86 15.79 27.61
CA GLU A 663 10.28 16.20 27.66
C GLU A 663 10.92 16.05 26.27
N LEU A 664 10.94 17.12 25.46
CA LEU A 664 11.40 17.07 24.07
C LEU A 664 12.92 16.89 23.93
N ASP A 665 13.68 17.29 24.94
CA ASP A 665 15.14 17.13 25.04
C ASP A 665 15.60 15.67 25.06
N LYS A 666 14.68 14.71 25.26
CA LYS A 666 14.95 13.27 25.04
C LYS A 666 15.14 12.91 23.58
N TYR A 667 14.64 13.72 22.64
CA TYR A 667 14.68 13.44 21.22
C TYR A 667 15.72 14.32 20.53
N THR A 668 16.48 13.72 19.63
CA THR A 668 17.40 14.43 18.73
C THR A 668 16.71 14.84 17.44
N VAL A 669 15.68 14.08 17.04
CA VAL A 669 14.90 14.31 15.81
C VAL A 669 13.40 14.27 16.13
N ILE A 670 12.65 15.21 15.58
CA ILE A 670 11.19 15.18 15.54
C ILE A 670 10.77 15.18 14.07
N ALA A 671 9.97 14.20 13.67
CA ALA A 671 9.32 14.15 12.37
C ALA A 671 7.91 14.75 12.47
N MET A 672 7.62 15.68 11.58
CA MET A 672 6.37 16.43 11.48
C MET A 672 5.80 16.26 10.06
N PRO A 673 5.06 15.16 9.80
CA PRO A 673 4.49 14.85 8.49
C PRO A 673 3.53 15.93 7.98
N ASN A 674 3.05 15.81 6.76
CA ASN A 674 1.96 16.64 6.27
C ASN A 674 0.76 16.61 7.21
N GLY A 675 0.11 17.76 7.38
CA GLY A 675 -0.97 17.93 8.35
C GLY A 675 -1.37 19.39 8.50
N THR A 676 -2.55 19.62 9.07
CA THR A 676 -3.05 20.96 9.38
C THR A 676 -2.53 21.49 10.72
N TYR A 677 -2.20 20.58 11.65
CA TYR A 677 -1.76 20.91 13.03
C TYR A 677 -2.64 21.96 13.73
N SER A 678 -3.94 22.01 13.37
CA SER A 678 -4.87 23.04 13.85
C SER A 678 -5.19 22.94 15.33
N ASN A 679 -4.84 21.82 15.97
CA ASN A 679 -4.97 21.59 17.40
C ASN A 679 -3.80 22.13 18.24
N LEU A 680 -2.68 22.50 17.61
CA LEU A 680 -1.51 23.06 18.31
C LEU A 680 -1.65 24.58 18.49
N GLY A 681 -1.30 25.06 19.67
CA GLY A 681 -1.32 26.49 20.01
C GLY A 681 0.07 27.13 20.05
N GLU A 682 0.11 28.44 20.30
CA GLU A 682 1.34 29.23 20.41
C GLU A 682 2.37 28.61 21.37
N LYS A 683 1.90 28.11 22.53
CA LYS A 683 2.76 27.44 23.52
C LYS A 683 3.46 26.20 22.96
N ASP A 684 2.79 25.42 22.13
CA ASP A 684 3.35 24.21 21.52
C ASP A 684 4.46 24.58 20.52
N PHE A 685 4.22 25.60 19.68
CA PHE A 685 5.20 26.09 18.71
C PHE A 685 6.40 26.78 19.35
N GLU A 686 6.21 27.56 20.41
CA GLU A 686 7.32 28.17 21.16
C GLU A 686 8.21 27.10 21.81
N LYS A 687 7.60 26.03 22.34
CA LYS A 687 8.37 24.90 22.86
C LYS A 687 9.14 24.18 21.78
N LEU A 688 8.51 23.92 20.63
CA LEU A 688 9.17 23.32 19.48
C LEU A 688 10.35 24.19 19.00
N LYS A 689 10.11 25.50 18.86
CA LYS A 689 11.12 26.49 18.48
C LYS A 689 12.31 26.52 19.45
N SER A 690 12.05 26.46 20.75
CA SER A 690 13.08 26.38 21.80
C SER A 690 13.90 25.10 21.71
N TRP A 691 13.24 23.96 21.47
CA TRP A 691 13.92 22.67 21.29
C TRP A 691 14.81 22.66 20.04
N ILE A 692 14.31 23.15 18.90
CA ILE A 692 15.13 23.30 17.68
C ILE A 692 16.32 24.22 17.96
N SER A 693 16.08 25.40 18.56
CA SER A 693 17.13 26.38 18.87
C SER A 693 18.24 25.79 19.75
N SER A 694 17.93 24.75 20.53
CA SER A 694 18.86 24.06 21.43
C SER A 694 19.60 22.88 20.78
N GLY A 695 19.46 22.67 19.47
CA GLY A 695 20.16 21.62 18.72
C GLY A 695 19.28 20.51 18.16
N GLY A 696 17.95 20.58 18.34
CA GLY A 696 17.01 19.62 17.76
C GLY A 696 16.95 19.69 16.23
N THR A 697 16.69 18.56 15.57
CA THR A 697 16.46 18.48 14.12
C THR A 697 14.99 18.18 13.83
N LEU A 698 14.27 19.14 13.25
CA LEU A 698 12.88 18.94 12.80
C LEU A 698 12.89 18.50 11.33
N VAL A 699 12.21 17.41 11.00
CA VAL A 699 11.96 17.00 9.60
C VAL A 699 10.49 17.24 9.29
N ALA A 700 10.18 18.08 8.30
CA ALA A 700 8.81 18.53 8.04
C ALA A 700 8.46 18.50 6.55
N ARG A 701 7.16 18.33 6.26
CA ARG A 701 6.63 18.26 4.90
C ARG A 701 5.24 18.90 4.78
N GLY A 702 4.94 19.44 3.60
CA GLY A 702 3.59 19.85 3.21
C GLY A 702 2.98 20.91 4.13
N GLY A 703 1.76 20.68 4.61
CA GLY A 703 1.05 21.58 5.51
C GLY A 703 1.82 21.91 6.80
N ALA A 704 2.70 21.03 7.27
CA ALA A 704 3.59 21.34 8.39
C ALA A 704 4.48 22.56 8.10
N LEU A 705 5.04 22.65 6.89
CA LEU A 705 5.88 23.77 6.47
C LEU A 705 5.09 25.09 6.48
N ALA A 706 3.85 25.06 5.97
CA ALA A 706 2.98 26.24 5.98
C ALA A 706 2.64 26.70 7.41
N VAL A 707 2.42 25.76 8.32
CA VAL A 707 2.14 26.09 9.73
C VAL A 707 3.37 26.62 10.44
N LEU A 708 4.56 26.04 10.21
CA LEU A 708 5.82 26.53 10.78
C LEU A 708 6.15 27.96 10.33
N ASP A 709 5.91 28.30 9.06
CA ASP A 709 6.04 29.66 8.53
C ASP A 709 5.03 30.62 9.17
N LYS A 710 3.74 30.24 9.18
CA LYS A 710 2.66 31.04 9.77
C LYS A 710 2.89 31.33 11.26
N GLN A 711 3.43 30.38 12.01
CA GLN A 711 3.74 30.50 13.43
C GLN A 711 5.12 31.11 13.70
N LYS A 712 5.85 31.54 12.65
CA LYS A 712 7.16 32.20 12.75
C LYS A 712 8.20 31.35 13.50
N VAL A 713 8.15 30.04 13.29
CA VAL A 713 9.20 29.12 13.75
C VAL A 713 10.40 29.23 12.80
N VAL A 714 10.16 29.06 11.50
CA VAL A 714 11.12 29.23 10.39
C VAL A 714 10.36 29.73 9.16
N SER A 715 10.96 30.60 8.34
CA SER A 715 10.30 31.14 7.16
C SER A 715 10.55 30.35 5.88
N PHE A 716 9.47 30.14 5.12
CA PHE A 716 9.44 29.44 3.83
C PHE A 716 8.71 30.30 2.79
N GLU A 717 9.28 30.41 1.60
CA GLU A 717 8.66 31.08 0.46
C GLU A 717 8.14 30.04 -0.53
N PHE A 718 6.91 30.21 -0.99
CA PHE A 718 6.26 29.29 -1.92
C PHE A 718 5.85 30.05 -3.18
N LYS A 719 5.99 29.41 -4.34
CA LYS A 719 5.42 29.91 -5.59
C LYS A 719 3.91 30.03 -5.45
N LYS A 720 3.35 31.13 -5.96
CA LYS A 720 1.91 31.41 -5.95
C LYS A 720 1.50 31.96 -7.30
N GLU A 721 0.23 31.73 -7.67
CA GLU A 721 -0.38 32.42 -8.80
C GLU A 721 -0.46 33.93 -8.53
N ASP A 722 -0.33 34.72 -9.59
CA ASP A 722 -0.49 36.17 -9.51
C ASP A 722 -1.97 36.51 -9.26
N GLU A 723 -2.26 37.02 -8.06
CA GLU A 723 -3.61 37.38 -7.62
C GLU A 723 -4.21 38.54 -8.44
N ASP A 724 -3.37 39.34 -9.12
CA ASP A 724 -3.76 40.52 -9.91
C ASP A 724 -4.12 40.17 -11.37
N SER A 725 -4.04 38.90 -11.77
CA SER A 725 -4.48 38.45 -13.08
C SER A 725 -5.98 38.70 -13.31
N LYS A 726 -6.35 39.26 -14.46
CA LYS A 726 -7.76 39.51 -14.81
C LYS A 726 -8.52 38.19 -14.83
N LYS A 727 -9.44 38.01 -13.88
CA LYS A 727 -10.32 36.85 -13.83
C LYS A 727 -11.40 36.99 -14.91
N GLU A 728 -11.17 36.33 -16.03
CA GLU A 728 -12.19 36.20 -17.07
C GLU A 728 -13.34 35.32 -16.58
N LEU A 729 -14.57 35.66 -17.00
CA LEU A 729 -15.73 34.81 -16.75
C LEU A 729 -15.54 33.49 -17.51
N LYS A 730 -15.42 32.39 -16.78
CA LYS A 730 -15.39 31.03 -17.35
C LYS A 730 -16.75 30.36 -17.17
N PRO A 731 -17.19 29.49 -18.10
CA PRO A 731 -18.37 28.65 -17.89
C PRO A 731 -18.24 27.85 -16.59
N TYR A 732 -19.32 27.83 -15.79
CA TYR A 732 -19.31 27.09 -14.52
C TYR A 732 -19.19 25.58 -14.72
N GLU A 733 -19.69 25.05 -15.84
CA GLU A 733 -19.56 23.65 -16.22
C GLU A 733 -18.09 23.20 -16.35
N ASP A 734 -17.18 24.11 -16.69
CA ASP A 734 -15.75 23.82 -16.79
C ASP A 734 -15.03 23.90 -15.44
N PHE A 735 -15.70 24.29 -14.34
CA PHE A 735 -15.06 24.52 -13.05
C PHE A 735 -14.32 23.27 -12.55
N VAL A 736 -14.98 22.13 -12.51
CA VAL A 736 -14.40 20.86 -12.04
C VAL A 736 -13.23 20.45 -12.93
N LYS A 737 -13.39 20.60 -14.25
CA LYS A 737 -12.33 20.26 -15.21
C LYS A 737 -11.10 21.14 -15.07
N ASN A 738 -11.31 22.46 -15.01
CA ASN A 738 -10.23 23.44 -14.90
C ASN A 738 -9.51 23.37 -13.56
N THR A 739 -10.24 23.19 -12.45
CA THR A 739 -9.64 23.10 -11.12
C THR A 739 -8.98 21.75 -10.88
N GLY A 740 -9.61 20.66 -11.31
CA GLY A 740 -9.04 19.32 -11.20
C GLY A 740 -7.76 19.17 -12.04
N ALA A 741 -7.73 19.73 -13.25
CA ALA A 741 -6.56 19.69 -14.12
C ALA A 741 -5.36 20.46 -13.55
N ARG A 742 -5.60 21.37 -12.59
CA ARG A 742 -4.54 22.07 -11.87
C ARG A 742 -3.96 21.26 -10.71
N LEU A 743 -4.48 20.09 -10.36
CA LEU A 743 -3.95 19.28 -9.27
C LEU A 743 -2.77 18.42 -9.74
N THR A 744 -1.63 18.52 -9.06
CA THR A 744 -0.50 17.61 -9.26
C THR A 744 -0.76 16.34 -8.46
N ARG A 745 -1.21 15.29 -9.14
CA ARG A 745 -1.58 13.99 -8.55
C ARG A 745 -0.56 12.94 -8.95
N GLY A 746 0.39 12.68 -8.05
CA GLY A 746 1.41 11.64 -8.19
C GLY A 746 2.20 11.73 -9.49
N THR A 747 3.16 12.64 -9.53
CA THR A 747 4.00 12.94 -10.70
C THR A 747 5.47 12.75 -10.33
N ILE A 748 6.25 12.18 -11.25
CA ILE A 748 7.68 11.93 -11.06
C ILE A 748 8.46 13.08 -11.68
N PHE A 749 9.37 13.67 -10.91
CA PHE A 749 10.22 14.78 -11.31
C PHE A 749 11.69 14.40 -11.38
N HIS A 750 12.39 14.92 -12.39
CA HIS A 750 13.83 15.06 -12.43
C HIS A 750 14.28 16.12 -11.44
N ALA A 751 15.20 15.74 -10.55
CA ALA A 751 15.87 16.64 -9.63
C ALA A 751 17.39 16.43 -9.66
N LYS A 752 18.11 17.43 -9.17
CA LYS A 752 19.55 17.44 -9.04
C LYS A 752 19.93 17.58 -7.57
N LEU A 753 20.62 16.56 -7.07
CA LEU A 753 21.13 16.42 -5.71
C LEU A 753 22.59 16.87 -5.63
N ASP A 754 22.91 17.66 -4.61
CA ASP A 754 24.30 17.88 -4.21
C ASP A 754 24.81 16.68 -3.42
N THR A 755 25.55 15.78 -4.08
CA THR A 755 26.13 14.58 -3.46
C THR A 755 27.25 14.88 -2.48
N SER A 756 27.73 16.13 -2.40
CA SER A 756 28.71 16.57 -1.41
C SER A 756 28.07 17.04 -0.10
N HIS A 757 26.78 17.39 -0.13
CA HIS A 757 26.01 17.74 1.05
C HIS A 757 25.72 16.46 1.88
N PRO A 758 25.72 16.48 3.23
CA PRO A 758 25.47 15.28 4.04
C PRO A 758 24.14 14.56 3.71
N LEU A 759 23.09 15.31 3.38
CA LEU A 759 21.82 14.75 2.89
C LEU A 759 21.94 13.99 1.55
N GLY A 760 22.99 14.25 0.77
CA GLY A 760 23.29 13.54 -0.48
C GLY A 760 24.32 12.42 -0.36
N TYR A 761 24.78 12.08 0.86
CA TYR A 761 25.70 10.96 1.05
C TYR A 761 25.07 9.63 0.63
N GLY A 762 25.89 8.74 0.08
CA GLY A 762 25.46 7.43 -0.41
C GLY A 762 24.79 7.46 -1.78
N TYR A 763 24.77 8.60 -2.46
CA TYR A 763 24.39 8.74 -3.88
C TYR A 763 25.64 8.95 -4.73
N SER A 764 25.80 8.16 -5.79
CA SER A 764 26.94 8.24 -6.71
C SER A 764 26.72 9.23 -7.86
N LYS A 765 25.46 9.58 -8.16
CA LYS A 765 25.07 10.49 -9.24
C LYS A 765 24.23 11.64 -8.68
N PRO A 766 24.39 12.87 -9.20
CA PRO A 766 23.56 14.01 -8.80
C PRO A 766 22.14 13.93 -9.38
N GLU A 767 21.92 13.22 -10.48
CA GLU A 767 20.58 13.02 -11.04
C GLU A 767 19.77 12.04 -10.16
N ILE A 768 18.55 12.43 -9.81
CA ILE A 768 17.63 11.61 -9.04
C ILE A 768 16.18 11.89 -9.46
N TYR A 769 15.30 10.93 -9.23
CA TYR A 769 13.86 11.08 -9.37
C TYR A 769 13.20 11.36 -8.01
N SER A 770 12.19 12.22 -8.00
CA SER A 770 11.41 12.56 -6.81
C SER A 770 9.91 12.53 -7.09
N PHE A 771 9.10 12.33 -6.05
CA PHE A 771 7.65 12.15 -6.18
C PHE A 771 6.86 13.28 -5.55
N ARG A 772 5.93 13.82 -6.33
CA ARG A 772 5.09 14.91 -5.89
C ARG A 772 3.62 14.59 -6.00
N ASN A 773 2.86 14.97 -4.98
CA ASN A 773 1.42 14.77 -4.89
C ASN A 773 0.66 16.00 -4.37
N ASP A 774 1.27 17.18 -4.48
CA ASP A 774 0.68 18.47 -4.12
C ASP A 774 1.23 19.62 -4.98
N ASN A 775 0.66 20.82 -4.84
CA ASN A 775 1.02 22.02 -5.59
C ASN A 775 1.85 23.02 -4.77
N GLN A 776 2.50 22.61 -3.68
CA GLN A 776 3.25 23.51 -2.80
C GLN A 776 4.74 23.61 -3.19
N PHE A 777 5.04 24.35 -4.26
CA PHE A 777 6.42 24.49 -4.75
C PHE A 777 7.23 25.48 -3.90
N LEU A 778 8.33 25.01 -3.31
CA LEU A 778 9.17 25.78 -2.40
C LEU A 778 10.25 26.55 -3.16
N GLU A 779 10.31 27.87 -2.99
CA GLU A 779 11.38 28.68 -3.55
C GLU A 779 12.75 28.29 -2.96
N GLN A 780 13.81 28.47 -3.74
CA GLN A 780 15.16 28.27 -3.22
C GLN A 780 15.44 29.23 -2.06
N ALA A 781 16.13 28.74 -1.04
CA ALA A 781 16.63 29.58 0.03
C ALA A 781 17.72 30.52 -0.53
N GLU A 782 17.79 31.74 0.00
CA GLU A 782 18.81 32.73 -0.36
C GLU A 782 20.24 32.18 -0.21
N ASN A 783 20.47 31.33 0.80
CA ASN A 783 21.73 30.62 0.94
C ASN A 783 21.79 29.45 -0.06
N PRO A 784 22.69 29.48 -1.06
CA PRO A 784 22.74 28.46 -2.10
C PRO A 784 23.06 27.06 -1.54
N TYR A 785 23.76 26.96 -0.40
CA TYR A 785 24.10 25.68 0.24
C TYR A 785 22.94 25.09 1.06
N SER A 786 21.81 25.78 1.16
CA SER A 786 20.62 25.35 1.89
C SER A 786 19.59 24.63 1.01
N ASN A 787 19.92 24.35 -0.26
CA ASN A 787 19.05 23.71 -1.23
C ASN A 787 19.70 22.41 -1.78
N PRO A 788 19.84 21.36 -0.94
CA PRO A 788 20.51 20.12 -1.34
C PRO A 788 19.85 19.39 -2.52
N LEU A 789 18.55 19.58 -2.75
CA LEU A 789 17.84 19.01 -3.90
C LEU A 789 17.00 20.08 -4.60
N ILE A 790 17.25 20.27 -5.90
CA ILE A 790 16.57 21.27 -6.74
C ILE A 790 16.01 20.57 -7.98
N TYR A 791 14.79 20.91 -8.38
CA TYR A 791 14.25 20.43 -9.66
C TYR A 791 15.02 20.98 -10.85
N THR A 792 15.09 20.21 -11.93
CA THR A 792 15.77 20.69 -13.15
C THR A 792 14.93 21.75 -13.89
N GLU A 793 15.50 22.35 -14.94
CA GLU A 793 14.79 23.23 -15.88
C GLU A 793 13.65 22.51 -16.62
N ASN A 794 13.78 21.19 -16.81
CA ASN A 794 12.77 20.32 -17.44
C ASN A 794 12.38 19.24 -16.43
N PRO A 795 11.58 19.59 -15.41
CA PRO A 795 11.48 18.76 -14.23
C PRO A 795 10.56 17.55 -14.48
N LEU A 796 9.60 17.57 -15.41
CA LEU A 796 8.70 16.43 -15.63
C LEU A 796 9.45 15.20 -16.19
N ALA A 797 9.47 14.10 -15.43
CA ALA A 797 10.01 12.81 -15.87
C ALA A 797 8.91 11.86 -16.34
N SER A 798 7.84 11.73 -15.56
CA SER A 798 6.69 10.87 -15.87
C SER A 798 5.45 11.39 -15.13
N GLY A 799 4.29 11.28 -15.75
CA GLY A 799 3.00 11.71 -15.21
C GLY A 799 2.47 12.99 -15.84
N TYR A 800 1.40 13.49 -15.25
CA TYR A 800 0.74 14.72 -15.67
C TYR A 800 1.06 15.87 -14.72
N ILE A 801 1.25 17.06 -15.27
CA ILE A 801 1.30 18.30 -14.53
C ILE A 801 0.72 19.42 -15.39
N HIS A 802 -0.10 20.28 -14.77
CA HIS A 802 -0.62 21.46 -15.44
C HIS A 802 0.53 22.38 -15.90
N PRO A 803 0.47 23.00 -17.11
CA PRO A 803 1.56 23.84 -17.62
C PRO A 803 2.01 24.95 -16.65
N GLU A 804 1.08 25.57 -15.93
CA GLU A 804 1.39 26.60 -14.94
C GLU A 804 2.15 26.05 -13.72
N ASN A 805 1.74 24.88 -13.20
CA ASN A 805 2.46 24.22 -12.13
C ASN A 805 3.84 23.74 -12.60
N LEU A 806 3.95 23.34 -13.87
CA LEU A 806 5.23 22.96 -14.46
C LEU A 806 6.20 24.15 -14.44
N GLU A 807 5.73 25.37 -14.74
CA GLU A 807 6.54 26.59 -14.58
C GLU A 807 6.91 26.86 -13.12
N PHE A 808 6.00 26.62 -12.15
CA PHE A 808 6.32 26.75 -10.72
C PHE A 808 7.34 25.71 -10.24
N ALA A 809 7.38 24.53 -10.84
CA ALA A 809 8.33 23.47 -10.48
C ALA A 809 9.77 23.78 -10.94
N LYS A 810 9.97 24.55 -12.01
CA LYS A 810 11.31 24.78 -12.57
C LYS A 810 12.25 25.43 -11.57
N ASN A 811 13.41 24.80 -11.37
CA ASN A 811 14.46 25.28 -10.47
C ASN A 811 13.98 25.61 -9.04
N THR A 812 12.87 25.06 -8.56
CA THR A 812 12.47 25.19 -7.15
C THR A 812 13.12 24.13 -6.28
N ALA A 813 13.16 24.36 -4.97
CA ALA A 813 13.75 23.43 -4.03
C ALA A 813 12.79 22.26 -3.76
N ALA A 814 13.27 21.04 -3.97
CA ALA A 814 12.57 19.82 -3.55
C ALA A 814 12.96 19.41 -2.12
N LEU A 815 14.14 19.84 -1.66
CA LEU A 815 14.63 19.69 -0.29
C LEU A 815 15.38 20.96 0.12
N GLN A 816 15.03 21.50 1.28
CA GLN A 816 15.63 22.72 1.81
C GLN A 816 16.01 22.53 3.28
N VAL A 817 17.12 23.15 3.71
CA VAL A 817 17.60 23.14 5.10
C VAL A 817 17.59 24.55 5.64
N LYS A 818 17.00 24.75 6.82
CA LYS A 818 16.97 26.05 7.53
C LYS A 818 17.58 25.89 8.90
N SER A 819 18.48 26.80 9.27
CA SER A 819 19.07 26.82 10.61
C SER A 819 18.21 27.63 11.57
N LEU A 820 18.10 27.17 12.81
CA LEU A 820 17.47 27.92 13.90
C LEU A 820 18.25 27.64 15.18
N GLY A 821 18.95 28.66 15.70
CA GLY A 821 19.88 28.49 16.81
C GLY A 821 20.97 27.47 16.49
N GLN A 822 21.10 26.43 17.31
CA GLN A 822 22.03 25.31 17.10
C GLN A 822 21.43 24.15 16.31
N GLY A 823 20.12 24.16 16.07
CA GLY A 823 19.41 23.10 15.36
C GLY A 823 19.02 23.50 13.94
N LYS A 824 18.20 22.65 13.33
CA LYS A 824 17.82 22.77 11.93
C LYS A 824 16.42 22.24 11.65
N VAL A 825 15.81 22.77 10.60
CA VAL A 825 14.59 22.28 10.00
C VAL A 825 14.93 21.78 8.60
N ILE A 826 14.63 20.51 8.33
CA ILE A 826 14.77 19.86 7.02
C ILE A 826 13.36 19.83 6.40
N ALA A 827 13.18 20.58 5.32
CA ALA A 827 11.90 20.77 4.66
C ALA A 827 11.86 20.01 3.34
N PHE A 828 11.02 18.98 3.29
CA PHE A 828 10.75 18.20 2.08
C PHE A 828 9.58 18.82 1.31
N GLY A 829 9.82 19.18 0.06
CA GLY A 829 8.78 19.60 -0.89
C GLY A 829 8.05 18.40 -1.51
N ASP A 830 8.69 17.23 -1.55
CA ASP A 830 8.18 15.99 -2.12
C ASP A 830 7.99 14.91 -1.06
N SER A 831 7.29 13.81 -1.39
CA SER A 831 7.18 12.69 -0.46
C SER A 831 8.37 11.74 -0.61
N PRO A 832 9.27 11.65 0.39
CA PRO A 832 10.44 10.77 0.30
C PRO A 832 10.11 9.30 0.59
N ASN A 833 8.92 9.01 1.13
CA ASN A 833 8.57 7.69 1.68
C ASN A 833 7.28 7.10 1.09
N PHE A 834 6.75 7.72 0.02
CA PHE A 834 5.42 7.45 -0.51
C PHE A 834 5.16 5.95 -0.73
N ARG A 835 4.08 5.45 -0.11
CA ARG A 835 3.56 4.07 -0.26
C ARG A 835 4.61 2.97 -0.14
N ALA A 836 5.69 3.20 0.61
CA ALA A 836 6.78 2.26 0.76
C ALA A 836 7.47 1.84 -0.57
N ILE A 837 7.31 2.59 -1.67
CA ILE A 837 7.98 2.25 -2.96
C ILE A 837 9.09 3.20 -3.35
N TRP A 838 9.24 4.31 -2.62
CA TRP A 838 10.26 5.33 -2.91
C TRP A 838 11.62 5.01 -2.27
N PHE A 839 12.13 3.82 -2.56
CA PHE A 839 13.45 3.36 -2.13
C PHE A 839 14.57 4.32 -2.53
N GLY A 840 14.40 5.00 -3.67
CA GLY A 840 15.36 5.96 -4.20
C GLY A 840 15.53 7.20 -3.35
N THR A 841 14.46 7.70 -2.70
CA THR A 841 14.49 8.93 -1.88
C THR A 841 14.44 8.65 -0.37
N ASN A 842 14.16 7.42 0.08
CA ASN A 842 14.23 7.05 1.50
C ASN A 842 15.58 7.41 2.13
N LYS A 843 16.70 7.24 1.41
CA LYS A 843 18.02 7.58 1.94
C LYS A 843 18.18 9.07 2.22
N LEU A 844 17.58 9.96 1.42
CA LEU A 844 17.53 11.40 1.73
C LEU A 844 16.86 11.67 3.08
N TYR A 845 15.85 10.87 3.45
CA TYR A 845 15.14 11.01 4.73
C TYR A 845 15.92 10.42 5.91
N LEU A 846 16.72 9.38 5.66
CA LEU A 846 17.55 8.71 6.69
C LEU A 846 18.87 9.43 6.96
N ASN A 847 19.37 10.20 5.99
CA ASN A 847 20.50 11.12 6.14
C ASN A 847 20.14 12.34 6.99
#